data_AF-A0A3M7KXQ8-F1
#
_entry.id   AF-A0A3M7KXQ8-F1
#
_cell.length_a   1.000
_cell.length_b   1.000
_cell.length_c   1.000
_cell.angle_alpha   90.00
_cell.angle_beta   90.00
_cell.angle_gamma   90.00
#
_symmetry.space_group_name_H-M   'P 1'
#
loop_
_entity.id
_entity.type
_entity.pdbx_description
1 polymer ?
#
loop_
_entity_poly.entity_id
_entity_poly.type
_entity_poly.pdbx_seq_one_letter_code
_entity_poly.pdbx_strand_id
1 'polypeptide(L)'
;MDLILEFVSTQEEVELLALVDAQPWEYLAKRRVQHHGMRFEYATRHVEVGAAQAPLPPALHDFVALRLAPRIPGSQALDQVTVNEYVAGVGLSPHVDTHSAFGDTLLSLSLAGPCVMVFRKEGRADVALALPPRSLLVLQGEARHAWQHYIPHRKSDMVGGEVVLRAERRVSFTFRQVRQEGDPCSCPFPDQCDSQGAGIPPTRMAAQRAQCGAGAGSTLEDDHVNGVYNAIAPHFSATRFAVWPKVREFVMALPPGALVADVGCGNGKYFGLRSDIFVLGTDRSTGLAGVASQRVSGGPMRGLQGSLRADVAAADALALPLRPACMDGVLCIAVLHHMSTVARRLALLHQLLSTLCLGGRALVTVWATEQEGMARKLEKWAPLPGSESEANDYLVPWHVPMHRAEAAAAAARPSAVLDGKKSTVCFQRYYHLFRPGELEGLVRQVPGAQLLDAFYDKDNWCVGEEVALQGGASSSDSVVIHPFLHSPLPMLPEPLDFGIELDAFIVPSRMKAGRRGLRLLTQARQDLGAELASSAALGSSMRVDVVQARYLGLLLALIGQQDAEKGGGLDPGSPFRSAARYVWRGGPRPHWASSDAILEVVAALMARSTALMRAAAAACVDAASGVRTPAAMQAYKYLLAAAGQLETAKDRLLPHLPPEDPSVAAEAAAVSALSQHCLAEAQYLTTLRAIAKGTSPTLIASLAAEAASLYAASSEALAQAGAVAPKLGRYAEYRAGTLRALSLTFMALVQWRSPGGPGGARATAAEALRVWAAAKAAATAYDAAEPRTLNLDHRRSDEVVQGILEDTARRVSKNGVDGSPGTPSAAPAMPGGQRLVAAAPYSLPPPDVTFASDVAGWTAGSAGVGAKQDGIAASTAPAGTSTCRAGAPAAQPPPPLIGTSPRPDASPSCGRWLLFCIAAPLFALVSLVGMLVWLLLLPFKLLCLPCGCAAQLAASVVEGLVKLPLRGMLWASGKPSQAPLASTGGGGYAGNGGGAGYGGSGGSSWGDEGSNQPEPEKRVLWKGWSDRVAADPQFTYKVAVEQILGVGSAVIGDMASRPNWGLDELDFVFATLVVGSIVNFALMYLLAPTGAGGTAAGASLVTKLFSDHYLKAWGAPGGHMFEPGFAVTARLVNFLYKGTIFAGIGMAAGLGGTFLSNGLLALRCKLDPSYVNKNTPPNVVANAACWAGHMGFSSNLRYQILNGFDMLVQPAIPSGIFRILTSVIRAGNNVAGGMSFVLLAKIFGVQKAAGAEDVADNVEKNVEKLA
;
A
#
# COMPACT_ATOMS: atom_id res chain seq x y z
N MET A 1 -51.55 12.54 -12.16
CA MET A 1 -50.86 12.64 -13.45
C MET A 1 -51.62 11.76 -14.41
N ASP A 2 -51.86 12.24 -15.63
CA ASP A 2 -52.64 11.53 -16.64
C ASP A 2 -51.84 11.48 -17.94
N LEU A 3 -51.88 10.34 -18.64
CA LEU A 3 -51.26 10.16 -19.94
C LEU A 3 -52.34 9.92 -20.99
N ILE A 4 -52.45 10.83 -21.95
CA ILE A 4 -53.40 10.74 -23.06
C ILE A 4 -52.64 10.27 -24.30
N LEU A 5 -52.94 9.07 -24.78
CA LEU A 5 -52.34 8.50 -25.98
C LEU A 5 -52.99 9.09 -27.23
N GLU A 6 -52.23 9.18 -28.33
CA GLU A 6 -52.73 9.68 -29.64
C GLU A 6 -53.47 11.02 -29.53
N PHE A 7 -52.93 11.95 -28.72
CA PHE A 7 -53.54 13.25 -28.46
C PHE A 7 -53.54 14.16 -29.70
N VAL A 8 -52.48 14.06 -30.51
CA VAL A 8 -52.38 14.69 -31.83
C VAL A 8 -52.42 13.62 -32.92
N SER A 9 -52.97 13.97 -34.07
CA SER A 9 -52.93 13.13 -35.26
C SER A 9 -51.52 13.13 -35.89
N THR A 10 -51.26 12.17 -36.78
CA THR A 10 -49.99 12.11 -37.53
C THR A 10 -49.76 13.37 -38.37
N GLN A 11 -50.83 13.96 -38.94
CA GLN A 11 -50.74 15.20 -39.72
C GLN A 11 -50.30 16.38 -38.82
N GLU A 12 -50.90 16.50 -37.65
CA GLU A 12 -50.55 17.55 -36.68
C GLU A 12 -49.12 17.37 -36.10
N GLU A 13 -48.67 16.12 -35.91
CA GLU A 13 -47.28 15.83 -35.54
C GLU A 13 -46.30 16.34 -36.61
N VAL A 14 -46.59 16.12 -37.89
CA VAL A 14 -45.76 16.63 -38.99
C VAL A 14 -45.74 18.16 -39.02
N GLU A 15 -46.89 18.81 -38.85
CA GLU A 15 -47.01 20.27 -38.84
C GLU A 15 -46.25 20.90 -37.66
N LEU A 16 -46.35 20.32 -36.45
CA LEU A 16 -45.62 20.78 -35.27
C LEU A 16 -44.11 20.57 -35.39
N LEU A 17 -43.66 19.46 -35.98
CA LEU A 17 -42.24 19.21 -36.24
C LEU A 17 -41.68 20.18 -37.29
N ALA A 18 -42.44 20.42 -38.37
CA ALA A 18 -42.04 21.38 -39.41
C ALA A 18 -41.94 22.81 -38.85
N LEU A 19 -42.85 23.19 -37.94
CA LEU A 19 -42.83 24.50 -37.28
C LEU A 19 -41.52 24.74 -36.51
N VAL A 20 -41.05 23.75 -35.74
CA VAL A 20 -39.82 23.88 -34.96
C VAL A 20 -38.56 23.67 -35.79
N ASP A 21 -38.62 22.85 -36.85
CA ASP A 21 -37.49 22.67 -37.75
C ASP A 21 -37.18 23.90 -38.61
N ALA A 22 -38.20 24.74 -38.87
CA ALA A 22 -38.03 26.02 -39.54
C ALA A 22 -37.38 27.10 -38.66
N GLN A 23 -37.24 26.87 -37.36
CA GLN A 23 -36.72 27.85 -36.39
C GLN A 23 -35.32 27.46 -35.89
N PRO A 24 -34.49 28.44 -35.50
CA PRO A 24 -33.16 28.16 -34.98
C PRO A 24 -33.23 27.41 -33.65
N TRP A 25 -32.34 26.44 -33.48
CA TRP A 25 -32.21 25.67 -32.25
C TRP A 25 -31.09 26.19 -31.36
N GLU A 26 -31.34 26.26 -30.06
CA GLU A 26 -30.34 26.56 -29.06
C GLU A 26 -29.75 25.26 -28.51
N TYR A 27 -28.42 25.12 -28.50
CA TYR A 27 -27.78 23.90 -28.02
C TYR A 27 -27.46 23.97 -26.54
N LEU A 28 -28.10 23.11 -25.75
CA LEU A 28 -27.65 22.78 -24.39
C LEU A 28 -26.65 21.62 -24.46
N ALA A 29 -25.86 21.42 -23.40
CA ALA A 29 -24.72 20.50 -23.37
C ALA A 29 -24.93 19.06 -23.92
N LYS A 30 -26.17 18.56 -23.95
CA LYS A 30 -26.49 17.23 -24.50
C LYS A 30 -27.72 17.18 -25.42
N ARG A 31 -28.50 18.25 -25.52
CA ARG A 31 -29.79 18.31 -26.24
C ARG A 31 -30.00 19.71 -26.79
N ARG A 32 -30.80 19.87 -27.83
CA ARG A 32 -31.15 21.20 -28.33
C ARG A 32 -32.56 21.61 -27.92
N VAL A 33 -32.78 22.90 -27.72
CA VAL A 33 -34.02 23.47 -27.19
C VAL A 33 -34.48 24.68 -28.00
N GLN A 34 -35.77 24.96 -27.93
CA GLN A 34 -36.36 26.22 -28.36
C GLN A 34 -37.33 26.71 -27.27
N HIS A 35 -37.40 28.03 -27.10
CA HIS A 35 -38.32 28.69 -26.18
C HIS A 35 -39.27 29.57 -26.98
N HIS A 36 -40.57 29.38 -26.77
CA HIS A 36 -41.62 30.18 -27.38
C HIS A 36 -42.46 30.83 -26.27
N GLY A 37 -42.86 32.08 -26.45
CA GLY A 37 -43.44 32.89 -25.39
C GLY A 37 -42.33 33.40 -24.47
N MET A 38 -42.49 33.18 -23.16
CA MET A 38 -41.48 33.61 -22.19
C MET A 38 -40.23 32.70 -22.21
N ARG A 39 -39.05 33.30 -22.17
CA ARG A 39 -37.79 32.55 -22.16
C ARG A 39 -37.52 31.99 -20.77
N PHE A 40 -37.29 30.69 -20.68
CA PHE A 40 -36.90 30.04 -19.44
C PHE A 40 -35.38 30.05 -19.31
N GLU A 41 -34.87 30.70 -18.26
CA GLU A 41 -33.44 30.80 -18.01
C GLU A 41 -32.99 29.65 -17.10
N TYR A 42 -32.18 28.74 -17.67
CA TYR A 42 -31.73 27.54 -16.97
C TYR A 42 -30.77 27.85 -15.81
N ALA A 43 -30.05 28.97 -15.87
CA ALA A 43 -29.12 29.39 -14.82
C ALA A 43 -29.83 29.83 -13.53
N THR A 44 -30.90 30.61 -13.67
CA THR A 44 -31.68 31.15 -12.55
C THR A 44 -32.90 30.29 -12.22
N ARG A 45 -33.23 29.33 -13.09
CA ARG A 45 -34.47 28.53 -13.04
C ARG A 45 -35.73 29.39 -12.96
N HIS A 46 -35.65 30.61 -13.50
CA HIS A 46 -36.68 31.61 -13.51
C HIS A 46 -37.01 32.02 -14.95
N VAL A 47 -38.10 32.75 -15.10
CA VAL A 47 -38.52 33.35 -16.35
C VAL A 47 -38.29 34.86 -16.25
N GLU A 48 -37.65 35.50 -17.23
CA GLU A 48 -37.42 36.96 -17.18
C GLU A 48 -38.75 37.71 -17.29
N VAL A 49 -39.17 38.37 -16.21
CA VAL A 49 -40.35 39.25 -16.19
C VAL A 49 -39.85 40.69 -16.34
N GLY A 50 -40.06 41.31 -17.51
CA GLY A 50 -39.71 42.73 -17.71
C GLY A 50 -39.26 43.14 -19.12
N ALA A 51 -38.80 42.21 -19.96
CA ALA A 51 -38.58 42.49 -21.38
C ALA A 51 -39.92 42.36 -22.15
N ALA A 52 -40.12 43.16 -23.20
CA ALA A 52 -41.35 43.15 -23.99
C ALA A 52 -41.72 41.71 -24.42
N GLN A 53 -42.88 41.23 -23.96
CA GLN A 53 -43.37 39.87 -24.18
C GLN A 53 -43.43 39.57 -25.68
N ALA A 54 -42.67 38.58 -26.15
CA ALA A 54 -42.93 37.98 -27.45
C ALA A 54 -44.14 37.03 -27.28
N PRO A 55 -45.28 37.27 -27.95
CA PRO A 55 -46.42 36.36 -27.87
C PRO A 55 -46.04 34.99 -28.44
N LEU A 56 -46.74 33.94 -28.00
CA LEU A 56 -46.59 32.62 -28.63
C LEU A 56 -46.81 32.74 -30.15
N PRO A 57 -46.02 32.04 -30.99
CA PRO A 57 -46.29 32.00 -32.42
C PRO A 57 -47.74 31.62 -32.69
N PRO A 58 -48.43 32.22 -33.69
CA PRO A 58 -49.85 32.00 -33.92
C PRO A 58 -50.24 30.52 -33.95
N ALA A 59 -49.43 29.67 -34.59
CA ALA A 59 -49.66 28.23 -34.65
C ALA A 59 -49.65 27.54 -33.25
N LEU A 60 -48.76 27.95 -32.34
CA LEU A 60 -48.72 27.41 -30.97
C LEU A 60 -49.81 28.02 -30.09
N HIS A 61 -50.12 29.30 -30.29
CA HIS A 61 -51.24 29.96 -29.62
C HIS A 61 -52.57 29.28 -29.98
N ASP A 62 -52.82 29.05 -31.27
CA ASP A 62 -54.02 28.37 -31.76
C ASP A 62 -54.07 26.91 -31.29
N PHE A 63 -52.92 26.23 -31.22
CA PHE A 63 -52.85 24.89 -30.63
C PHE A 63 -53.27 24.89 -29.15
N VAL A 64 -52.80 25.85 -28.35
CA VAL A 64 -53.23 25.99 -26.96
C VAL A 64 -54.73 26.28 -26.89
N ALA A 65 -55.24 27.26 -27.65
CA ALA A 65 -56.63 27.70 -27.58
C ALA A 65 -57.65 26.68 -28.11
N LEU A 66 -57.33 25.99 -29.21
CA LEU A 66 -58.26 25.09 -29.91
C LEU A 66 -58.10 23.62 -29.51
N ARG A 67 -56.94 23.21 -29.00
CA ARG A 67 -56.66 21.80 -28.66
C ARG A 67 -56.45 21.54 -27.19
N LEU A 68 -55.62 22.32 -26.51
CA LEU A 68 -55.31 22.09 -25.08
C LEU A 68 -56.45 22.62 -24.19
N ALA A 69 -56.79 23.91 -24.31
CA ALA A 69 -57.75 24.62 -23.46
C ALA A 69 -59.15 23.96 -23.35
N PRO A 70 -59.74 23.40 -24.43
CA PRO A 70 -61.06 22.76 -24.34
C PRO A 70 -61.02 21.36 -23.70
N ARG A 71 -59.86 20.70 -23.67
CA ARG A 71 -59.72 19.28 -23.29
C ARG A 71 -59.02 19.08 -21.95
N ILE A 72 -58.19 20.03 -21.51
CA ILE A 72 -57.40 19.94 -20.28
C ILE A 72 -57.73 21.13 -19.36
N PRO A 73 -58.42 20.92 -18.22
CA PRO A 73 -58.67 21.97 -17.24
C PRO A 73 -57.35 22.60 -16.74
N GLY A 74 -57.28 23.94 -16.67
CA GLY A 74 -56.08 24.67 -16.24
C GLY A 74 -55.07 24.95 -17.35
N SER A 75 -55.36 24.58 -18.60
CA SER A 75 -54.50 24.86 -19.75
C SER A 75 -54.83 26.14 -20.52
N GLN A 76 -55.88 26.88 -20.11
CA GLN A 76 -56.33 28.10 -20.79
C GLN A 76 -55.31 29.24 -20.73
N ALA A 77 -54.41 29.21 -19.75
CA ALA A 77 -53.44 30.26 -19.46
C ALA A 77 -51.98 29.85 -19.74
N LEU A 78 -51.76 28.80 -20.53
CA LEU A 78 -50.40 28.38 -20.90
C LEU A 78 -49.81 29.37 -21.92
N ASP A 79 -48.79 30.10 -21.51
CA ASP A 79 -48.16 31.20 -22.24
C ASP A 79 -46.66 30.96 -22.51
N GLN A 80 -46.13 29.82 -22.05
CA GLN A 80 -44.73 29.44 -22.20
C GLN A 80 -44.60 28.02 -22.77
N VAL A 81 -43.80 27.87 -23.82
CA VAL A 81 -43.50 26.56 -24.41
C VAL A 81 -42.00 26.35 -24.52
N THR A 82 -41.52 25.23 -23.97
CA THR A 82 -40.14 24.77 -24.15
C THR A 82 -40.14 23.51 -25.00
N VAL A 83 -39.55 23.59 -26.19
CA VAL A 83 -39.35 22.44 -27.08
C VAL A 83 -37.98 21.85 -26.81
N ASN A 84 -37.90 20.54 -26.55
CA ASN A 84 -36.64 19.83 -26.37
C ASN A 84 -36.51 18.75 -27.44
N GLU A 85 -35.37 18.69 -28.13
CA GLU A 85 -35.02 17.55 -28.98
C GLU A 85 -33.94 16.69 -28.34
N TYR A 86 -34.25 15.41 -28.22
CA TYR A 86 -33.38 14.36 -27.70
C TYR A 86 -32.96 13.43 -28.84
N VAL A 87 -31.67 13.16 -28.92
CA VAL A 87 -31.13 12.05 -29.73
C VAL A 87 -31.02 10.77 -28.91
N ALA A 88 -30.97 9.61 -29.57
CA ALA A 88 -30.87 8.32 -28.89
C ALA A 88 -29.69 8.27 -27.89
N GLY A 89 -29.97 7.92 -26.64
CA GLY A 89 -28.98 7.92 -25.54
C GLY A 89 -28.98 9.18 -24.67
N VAL A 90 -29.63 10.26 -25.12
CA VAL A 90 -29.78 11.49 -24.34
C VAL A 90 -31.08 11.45 -23.53
N GLY A 91 -31.00 11.97 -22.32
CA GLY A 91 -32.09 12.03 -21.36
C GLY A 91 -32.15 13.38 -20.65
N LEU A 92 -32.95 13.45 -19.59
CA LEU A 92 -33.20 14.63 -18.77
C LEU A 92 -32.94 14.25 -17.31
N SER A 93 -32.20 15.07 -16.56
CA SER A 93 -31.85 14.79 -15.17
C SER A 93 -33.07 14.93 -14.23
N PRO A 94 -33.07 14.28 -13.05
CA PRO A 94 -34.09 14.46 -12.01
C PRO A 94 -34.27 15.91 -11.58
N HIS A 95 -35.50 16.40 -11.70
CA HIS A 95 -35.92 17.74 -11.27
C HIS A 95 -37.42 17.82 -11.02
N VAL A 96 -37.84 18.84 -10.27
CA VAL A 96 -39.22 19.34 -10.21
C VAL A 96 -39.19 20.71 -10.89
N ASP A 97 -40.20 21.04 -11.69
CA ASP A 97 -40.31 22.35 -12.30
C ASP A 97 -40.59 23.42 -11.24
N THR A 98 -39.88 24.55 -11.34
CA THR A 98 -39.88 25.65 -10.38
C THR A 98 -41.31 26.07 -9.98
N HIS A 99 -41.60 26.12 -8.68
CA HIS A 99 -42.92 26.48 -8.16
C HIS A 99 -43.17 27.99 -8.24
N SER A 100 -42.13 28.79 -8.03
CA SER A 100 -42.20 30.25 -8.17
C SER A 100 -42.42 30.70 -9.62
N ALA A 101 -41.85 30.00 -10.61
CA ALA A 101 -41.94 30.41 -12.00
C ALA A 101 -43.20 29.90 -12.73
N PHE A 102 -43.75 28.75 -12.33
CA PHE A 102 -44.79 28.07 -13.10
C PHE A 102 -46.02 27.69 -12.27
N GLY A 103 -47.18 27.77 -12.93
CA GLY A 103 -48.50 27.42 -12.39
C GLY A 103 -48.67 25.94 -12.03
N ASP A 104 -49.92 25.56 -11.77
CA ASP A 104 -50.25 24.22 -11.24
C ASP A 104 -50.37 23.14 -12.32
N THR A 105 -50.44 23.54 -13.59
CA THR A 105 -50.60 22.64 -14.75
C THR A 105 -49.37 22.68 -15.65
N LEU A 106 -48.75 21.52 -15.86
CA LEU A 106 -47.64 21.31 -16.79
C LEU A 106 -48.01 20.20 -17.77
N LEU A 107 -47.90 20.49 -19.07
CA LEU A 107 -48.20 19.53 -20.12
C LEU A 107 -46.93 19.19 -20.91
N SER A 108 -46.68 17.90 -21.17
CA SER A 108 -45.57 17.45 -22.00
C SER A 108 -46.07 16.59 -23.16
N LEU A 109 -46.05 17.15 -24.37
CA LEU A 109 -46.41 16.44 -25.61
C LEU A 109 -45.15 15.78 -26.19
N SER A 110 -45.18 14.46 -26.40
CA SER A 110 -44.06 13.69 -26.97
C SER A 110 -44.30 13.40 -28.45
N LEU A 111 -43.35 13.71 -29.32
CA LEU A 111 -43.40 13.52 -30.77
C LEU A 111 -42.13 12.81 -31.30
N ALA A 112 -42.22 12.27 -32.52
CA ALA A 112 -41.16 11.61 -33.29
C ALA A 112 -40.58 10.31 -32.71
N GLY A 113 -40.48 10.15 -31.39
CA GLY A 113 -39.83 9.00 -30.77
C GLY A 113 -40.34 8.67 -29.37
N PRO A 114 -40.40 7.37 -29.00
CA PRO A 114 -40.81 6.94 -27.66
C PRO A 114 -39.70 7.19 -26.62
N CYS A 115 -40.09 7.33 -25.35
CA CYS A 115 -39.15 7.19 -24.24
C CYS A 115 -39.85 6.74 -22.95
N VAL A 116 -39.08 6.24 -21.98
CA VAL A 116 -39.55 6.10 -20.59
C VAL A 116 -39.09 7.29 -19.74
N MET A 117 -40.05 7.97 -19.13
CA MET A 117 -39.84 8.97 -18.09
C MET A 117 -40.03 8.32 -16.71
N VAL A 118 -39.15 8.61 -15.77
CA VAL A 118 -39.15 8.05 -14.41
C VAL A 118 -39.48 9.16 -13.42
N PHE A 119 -40.39 8.85 -12.51
CA PHE A 119 -40.81 9.69 -11.40
C PHE A 119 -40.26 9.14 -10.09
N ARG A 120 -39.61 10.00 -9.31
CA ARG A 120 -38.95 9.67 -8.05
C ARG A 120 -39.46 10.57 -6.92
N LYS A 121 -39.70 9.95 -5.77
CA LYS A 121 -40.00 10.63 -4.50
C LYS A 121 -39.30 9.90 -3.36
N GLU A 122 -38.71 10.65 -2.43
CA GLU A 122 -37.97 10.09 -1.30
C GLU A 122 -38.86 9.14 -0.47
N GLY A 123 -38.31 7.99 -0.09
CA GLY A 123 -39.04 6.95 0.64
C GLY A 123 -40.08 6.18 -0.18
N ARG A 124 -40.20 6.40 -1.50
CA ARG A 124 -41.08 5.64 -2.40
C ARG A 124 -40.31 5.02 -3.56
N ALA A 125 -40.85 3.94 -4.12
CA ALA A 125 -40.29 3.31 -5.31
C ALA A 125 -40.41 4.22 -6.55
N ASP A 126 -39.40 4.17 -7.42
CA ASP A 126 -39.41 4.89 -8.69
C ASP A 126 -40.54 4.36 -9.59
N VAL A 127 -41.30 5.27 -10.22
CA VAL A 127 -42.39 4.95 -11.15
C VAL A 127 -41.94 5.27 -12.57
N ALA A 128 -41.81 4.24 -13.42
CA ALA A 128 -41.43 4.40 -14.82
C ALA A 128 -42.67 4.43 -15.72
N LEU A 129 -42.85 5.51 -16.49
CA LEU A 129 -43.95 5.73 -17.41
C LEU A 129 -43.45 5.79 -18.85
N ALA A 130 -44.01 4.95 -19.71
CA ALA A 130 -43.72 4.98 -21.15
C ALA A 130 -44.51 6.10 -21.84
N LEU A 131 -43.80 6.92 -22.62
CA LEU A 131 -44.34 8.03 -23.40
C LEU A 131 -44.15 7.72 -24.88
N PRO A 132 -45.16 7.12 -25.55
CA PRO A 132 -45.10 6.91 -27.00
C PRO A 132 -45.23 8.24 -27.77
N PRO A 133 -44.84 8.28 -29.06
CA PRO A 133 -45.11 9.43 -29.91
C PRO A 133 -46.59 9.81 -29.92
N ARG A 134 -46.89 11.09 -30.15
CA ARG A 134 -48.22 11.71 -30.13
C ARG A 134 -48.97 11.64 -28.79
N SER A 135 -48.30 11.28 -27.69
CA SER A 135 -48.91 11.25 -26.36
C SER A 135 -48.70 12.56 -25.60
N LEU A 136 -49.72 12.96 -24.83
CA LEU A 136 -49.70 14.13 -23.94
C LEU A 136 -49.70 13.67 -22.48
N LEU A 137 -48.65 14.04 -21.75
CA LEU A 137 -48.55 13.83 -20.30
C LEU A 137 -49.02 15.10 -19.58
N VAL A 138 -49.95 14.93 -18.63
CA VAL A 138 -50.52 15.98 -17.78
C VAL A 138 -50.01 15.83 -16.35
N LEU A 139 -49.27 16.83 -15.86
CA LEU A 139 -48.79 16.90 -14.49
C LEU A 139 -49.55 18.00 -13.73
N GLN A 140 -50.29 17.58 -12.70
CA GLN A 140 -51.05 18.44 -11.77
C GLN A 140 -50.95 17.88 -10.34
N GLY A 141 -51.21 18.73 -9.35
CA GLY A 141 -51.22 18.34 -7.93
C GLY A 141 -49.88 17.75 -7.48
N GLU A 142 -49.93 16.65 -6.71
CA GLU A 142 -48.74 16.03 -6.13
C GLU A 142 -47.68 15.68 -7.20
N ALA A 143 -48.08 15.18 -8.36
CA ALA A 143 -47.16 14.77 -9.42
C ALA A 143 -46.36 15.96 -10.02
N ARG A 144 -46.92 17.17 -9.97
CA ARG A 144 -46.25 18.41 -10.43
C ARG A 144 -45.38 19.04 -9.35
N HIS A 145 -45.73 18.87 -8.07
CA HIS A 145 -45.10 19.62 -6.97
C HIS A 145 -44.15 18.79 -6.10
N ALA A 146 -44.30 17.47 -6.04
CA ALA A 146 -43.58 16.65 -5.06
C ALA A 146 -42.80 15.46 -5.67
N TRP A 147 -42.94 15.20 -6.97
CA TRP A 147 -42.26 14.12 -7.67
C TRP A 147 -41.23 14.66 -8.64
N GLN A 148 -39.96 14.24 -8.46
CA GLN A 148 -38.91 14.53 -9.43
C GLN A 148 -39.13 13.68 -10.67
N HIS A 149 -39.12 14.29 -11.86
CA HIS A 149 -39.29 13.58 -13.12
C HIS A 149 -38.01 13.67 -13.97
N TYR A 150 -37.69 12.59 -14.68
CA TYR A 150 -36.46 12.50 -15.45
C TYR A 150 -36.54 11.47 -16.58
N ILE A 151 -35.67 11.60 -17.58
CA ILE A 151 -35.55 10.61 -18.66
C ILE A 151 -34.13 10.03 -18.56
N PRO A 152 -33.94 8.72 -18.30
CA PRO A 152 -32.61 8.13 -18.16
C PRO A 152 -31.76 8.29 -19.45
N HIS A 153 -30.45 8.45 -19.30
CA HIS A 153 -29.49 8.49 -20.42
C HIS A 153 -29.20 7.08 -20.96
N ARG A 154 -30.05 6.56 -21.84
CA ARG A 154 -29.91 5.21 -22.44
C ARG A 154 -30.51 5.16 -23.84
N LYS A 155 -30.03 4.21 -24.67
CA LYS A 155 -30.44 4.04 -26.06
C LYS A 155 -31.66 3.12 -26.24
N SER A 156 -32.05 2.40 -25.20
CA SER A 156 -33.23 1.53 -25.18
C SER A 156 -33.95 1.63 -23.84
N ASP A 157 -35.25 1.38 -23.85
CA ASP A 157 -36.12 1.33 -22.69
C ASP A 157 -36.82 -0.04 -22.61
N MET A 158 -37.12 -0.49 -21.39
CA MET A 158 -37.97 -1.66 -21.16
C MET A 158 -39.41 -1.19 -21.00
N VAL A 159 -40.31 -1.63 -21.88
CA VAL A 159 -41.74 -1.28 -21.84
C VAL A 159 -42.56 -2.57 -21.94
N GLY A 160 -43.30 -2.92 -20.88
CA GLY A 160 -44.11 -4.14 -20.87
C GLY A 160 -43.32 -5.46 -20.95
N GLY A 161 -42.03 -5.46 -20.58
CA GLY A 161 -41.14 -6.63 -20.67
C GLY A 161 -40.35 -6.70 -21.99
N GLU A 162 -40.67 -5.86 -22.97
CA GLU A 162 -40.01 -5.80 -24.27
C GLU A 162 -39.00 -4.66 -24.33
N VAL A 163 -37.90 -4.89 -25.06
CA VAL A 163 -36.86 -3.88 -25.29
C VAL A 163 -37.26 -2.99 -26.45
N VAL A 164 -37.61 -1.74 -26.14
CA VAL A 164 -37.93 -0.71 -27.14
C VAL A 164 -36.70 0.17 -27.36
N LEU A 165 -36.20 0.21 -28.59
CA LEU A 165 -35.12 1.12 -28.97
C LEU A 165 -35.64 2.55 -29.02
N ARG A 166 -34.87 3.50 -28.48
CA ARG A 166 -35.19 4.92 -28.65
C ARG A 166 -34.92 5.32 -30.09
N ALA A 167 -35.87 6.04 -30.68
CA ALA A 167 -35.71 6.61 -32.00
C ALA A 167 -34.50 7.55 -32.04
N GLU A 168 -33.91 7.71 -33.23
CA GLU A 168 -32.79 8.64 -33.45
C GLU A 168 -33.15 10.07 -33.07
N ARG A 169 -34.44 10.41 -33.17
CA ARG A 169 -35.01 11.71 -32.87
C ARG A 169 -36.26 11.58 -32.01
N ARG A 170 -36.30 12.30 -30.89
CA ARG A 170 -37.51 12.54 -30.09
C ARG A 170 -37.63 14.03 -29.82
N VAL A 171 -38.79 14.61 -30.09
CA VAL A 171 -39.08 16.01 -29.77
C VAL A 171 -40.16 16.04 -28.69
N SER A 172 -40.03 16.92 -27.70
CA SER A 172 -41.09 17.14 -26.71
C SER A 172 -41.40 18.61 -26.53
N PHE A 173 -42.69 18.95 -26.50
CA PHE A 173 -43.18 20.29 -26.21
C PHE A 173 -43.67 20.31 -24.77
N THR A 174 -43.05 21.14 -23.94
CA THR A 174 -43.48 21.35 -22.54
C THR A 174 -44.20 22.69 -22.45
N PHE A 175 -45.50 22.66 -22.20
CA PHE A 175 -46.36 23.83 -22.05
C PHE A 175 -46.56 24.16 -20.57
N ARG A 176 -46.42 25.44 -20.23
CA ARG A 176 -46.52 25.95 -18.86
C ARG A 176 -47.22 27.30 -18.83
N GLN A 177 -47.81 27.63 -17.69
CA GLN A 177 -48.27 28.97 -17.36
C GLN A 177 -47.22 29.62 -16.48
N VAL A 178 -46.75 30.80 -16.86
CA VAL A 178 -45.84 31.61 -16.03
C VAL A 178 -46.63 32.27 -14.91
N ARG A 179 -46.12 32.21 -13.67
CA ARG A 179 -46.71 32.96 -12.56
C ARG A 179 -46.31 34.43 -12.65
N GLN A 180 -47.25 35.31 -12.31
CA GLN A 180 -46.99 36.74 -12.25
C GLN A 180 -46.03 37.05 -11.10
N GLU A 181 -45.19 38.05 -11.30
CA GLU A 181 -44.22 38.48 -10.30
C GLU A 181 -44.94 38.96 -9.02
N GLY A 182 -44.58 38.36 -7.88
CA GLY A 182 -45.19 38.67 -6.58
C GLY A 182 -46.39 37.80 -6.17
N ASP A 183 -46.81 36.82 -6.99
CA ASP A 183 -47.85 35.84 -6.64
C ASP A 183 -47.23 34.52 -6.10
N PRO A 184 -47.16 34.32 -4.77
CA PRO A 184 -46.52 33.14 -4.20
C PRO A 184 -47.35 31.86 -4.46
N CYS A 185 -46.67 30.76 -4.79
CA CYS A 185 -47.33 29.46 -4.96
C CYS A 185 -48.02 29.03 -3.66
N SER A 186 -49.24 28.49 -3.73
CA SER A 186 -50.05 28.03 -2.59
C SER A 186 -50.24 26.50 -2.53
N CYS A 187 -49.38 25.74 -3.23
CA CYS A 187 -49.44 24.27 -3.24
C CYS A 187 -49.34 23.65 -1.83
N PRO A 188 -49.93 22.46 -1.58
CA PRO A 188 -49.91 21.82 -0.26
C PRO A 188 -48.58 21.10 0.06
N PHE A 189 -47.50 21.44 -0.63
CA PHE A 189 -46.18 20.80 -0.52
C PHE A 189 -45.12 21.84 -0.17
N PRO A 190 -45.20 22.49 1.00
CA PRO A 190 -44.29 23.58 1.37
C PRO A 190 -42.85 23.10 1.32
N ASP A 191 -42.56 21.88 1.81
CA ASP A 191 -41.26 21.20 1.85
C ASP A 191 -40.56 21.05 0.49
N GLN A 192 -41.31 21.06 -0.60
CA GLN A 192 -40.80 20.94 -1.97
C GLN A 192 -41.07 22.21 -2.80
N CYS A 193 -41.53 23.30 -2.16
CA CYS A 193 -41.95 24.52 -2.83
C CYS A 193 -40.96 25.66 -2.57
N ASP A 194 -40.27 26.10 -3.64
CA ASP A 194 -39.34 27.23 -3.60
C ASP A 194 -40.01 28.59 -3.32
N SER A 195 -41.35 28.64 -3.30
CA SER A 195 -42.12 29.86 -3.03
C SER A 195 -42.75 29.92 -1.62
N GLN A 196 -42.81 28.84 -0.85
CA GLN A 196 -43.49 28.79 0.48
C GLN A 196 -42.56 28.59 1.68
N GLY A 197 -41.25 28.66 1.47
CA GLY A 197 -40.30 28.69 2.58
C GLY A 197 -39.81 27.32 3.06
N ALA A 198 -40.01 26.24 2.30
CA ALA A 198 -39.01 25.19 2.37
C ALA A 198 -37.89 25.48 1.39
N GLY A 199 -36.68 25.34 1.90
CA GLY A 199 -35.52 25.19 1.04
C GLY A 199 -35.67 23.96 0.17
N ILE A 200 -36.24 24.13 -1.03
CA ILE A 200 -35.52 23.61 -2.18
C ILE A 200 -34.14 24.28 -2.08
N PRO A 201 -33.04 23.51 -1.96
CA PRO A 201 -31.74 24.09 -1.71
C PRO A 201 -31.51 25.14 -2.81
N PRO A 202 -31.33 26.42 -2.45
CA PRO A 202 -30.75 27.35 -3.39
C PRO A 202 -29.46 26.68 -3.85
N THR A 203 -29.19 26.60 -5.16
CA THR A 203 -27.85 26.21 -5.63
C THR A 203 -26.86 26.92 -4.73
N ARG A 204 -25.87 26.18 -4.22
CA ARG A 204 -24.95 26.54 -3.12
C ARG A 204 -24.49 28.00 -3.05
N MET A 205 -24.55 28.73 -4.15
CA MET A 205 -24.27 30.17 -4.30
C MET A 205 -25.33 31.13 -3.71
N ALA A 206 -26.62 30.81 -3.66
CA ALA A 206 -27.65 31.71 -3.13
C ALA A 206 -27.77 31.64 -1.59
N ALA A 207 -27.55 30.46 -1.00
CA ALA A 207 -27.37 30.31 0.46
C ALA A 207 -26.11 31.05 0.97
N GLN A 208 -25.08 31.17 0.11
CA GLN A 208 -23.84 31.90 0.41
C GLN A 208 -24.02 33.42 0.39
N ARG A 209 -25.00 33.95 -0.38
CA ARG A 209 -25.31 35.39 -0.40
C ARG A 209 -26.15 35.84 0.81
N ALA A 210 -27.02 34.98 1.35
CA ALA A 210 -27.85 35.32 2.50
C ALA A 210 -27.09 35.30 3.84
N GLN A 211 -25.97 34.56 3.94
CA GLN A 211 -25.10 34.57 5.13
C GLN A 211 -24.09 35.73 5.15
N CYS A 212 -23.90 36.42 4.03
CA CYS A 212 -22.98 37.55 3.91
C CYS A 212 -23.73 38.87 3.76
N GLY A 213 -24.62 39.15 4.71
CA GLY A 213 -25.19 40.47 4.90
C GLY A 213 -24.37 41.31 5.88
N ALA A 214 -23.08 41.54 5.58
CA ALA A 214 -22.28 42.67 6.10
C ALA A 214 -20.89 42.67 5.44
N GLY A 215 -20.71 43.44 4.37
CA GLY A 215 -19.41 43.75 3.80
C GLY A 215 -19.42 43.82 2.27
N ALA A 216 -19.53 45.02 1.73
CA ALA A 216 -19.29 45.29 0.32
C ALA A 216 -17.83 44.97 -0.06
N GLY A 217 -17.63 44.20 -1.13
CA GLY A 217 -16.34 43.91 -1.77
C GLY A 217 -16.09 42.42 -1.98
N SER A 218 -16.19 41.92 -3.22
CA SER A 218 -15.81 40.53 -3.52
C SER A 218 -14.31 40.34 -3.29
N THR A 219 -13.93 39.31 -2.54
CA THR A 219 -12.51 38.97 -2.38
C THR A 219 -12.04 38.24 -3.64
N LEU A 220 -10.84 38.55 -4.15
CA LEU A 220 -10.23 37.92 -5.33
C LEU A 220 -10.35 36.39 -5.33
N GLU A 221 -10.21 35.76 -4.16
CA GLU A 221 -10.30 34.32 -3.96
C GLU A 221 -11.73 33.78 -4.18
N ASP A 222 -12.77 34.53 -3.86
CA ASP A 222 -14.15 34.08 -4.10
C ASP A 222 -14.47 33.99 -5.60
N ASP A 223 -13.98 34.95 -6.38
CA ASP A 223 -14.22 35.05 -7.82
C ASP A 223 -13.29 34.15 -8.64
N HIS A 224 -12.03 34.00 -8.22
CA HIS A 224 -10.98 33.31 -8.99
C HIS A 224 -10.46 32.01 -8.35
N VAL A 225 -10.93 31.61 -7.16
CA VAL A 225 -10.58 30.33 -6.54
C VAL A 225 -11.84 29.55 -6.18
N ASN A 226 -12.57 29.97 -5.14
CA ASN A 226 -13.69 29.23 -4.57
C ASN A 226 -14.81 29.03 -5.60
N GLY A 227 -15.12 30.10 -6.33
CA GLY A 227 -16.08 30.05 -7.40
C GLY A 227 -15.66 29.09 -8.51
N VAL A 228 -14.45 29.29 -9.04
CA VAL A 228 -13.95 28.50 -10.17
C VAL A 228 -13.90 27.01 -9.83
N TYR A 229 -13.31 26.61 -8.71
CA TYR A 229 -13.19 25.19 -8.33
C TYR A 229 -14.53 24.49 -8.06
N ASN A 230 -15.55 25.20 -7.56
CA ASN A 230 -16.90 24.65 -7.49
C ASN A 230 -17.50 24.42 -8.89
N ALA A 231 -17.26 25.35 -9.82
CA ALA A 231 -17.78 25.26 -11.19
C ALA A 231 -17.09 24.15 -12.01
N ILE A 232 -15.78 23.98 -11.84
CA ILE A 232 -15.00 22.99 -12.62
C ILE A 232 -14.86 21.63 -11.93
N ALA A 233 -15.47 21.40 -10.76
CA ALA A 233 -15.21 20.22 -9.93
C ALA A 233 -15.32 18.86 -10.67
N PRO A 234 -16.37 18.58 -11.48
CA PRO A 234 -16.45 17.29 -12.17
C PRO A 234 -15.41 17.17 -13.31
N HIS A 235 -15.12 18.23 -14.07
CA HIS A 235 -14.04 18.26 -15.07
C HIS A 235 -12.65 18.10 -14.44
N PHE A 236 -12.41 18.81 -13.34
CA PHE A 236 -11.20 18.71 -12.55
C PHE A 236 -11.01 17.28 -12.04
N SER A 237 -12.05 16.66 -11.49
CA SER A 237 -12.00 15.28 -11.02
C SER A 237 -11.71 14.29 -12.16
N ALA A 238 -12.36 14.45 -13.32
CA ALA A 238 -12.21 13.55 -14.47
C ALA A 238 -10.79 13.53 -15.06
N THR A 239 -10.00 14.55 -14.77
CA THR A 239 -8.68 14.76 -15.38
C THR A 239 -7.53 14.56 -14.38
N ARG A 240 -7.82 14.39 -13.08
CA ARG A 240 -6.83 14.31 -11.99
C ARG A 240 -7.07 13.07 -11.12
N PHE A 241 -6.51 11.93 -11.55
CA PHE A 241 -6.61 10.64 -10.84
C PHE A 241 -5.26 10.07 -10.39
N ALA A 242 -4.14 10.56 -10.95
CA ALA A 242 -2.81 10.06 -10.60
C ALA A 242 -2.38 10.50 -9.19
N VAL A 243 -1.94 9.50 -8.41
CA VAL A 243 -1.33 9.70 -7.09
C VAL A 243 0.11 10.14 -7.28
N TRP A 244 0.50 11.23 -6.63
CA TRP A 244 1.86 11.75 -6.74
C TRP A 244 2.83 10.90 -5.92
N PRO A 245 4.01 10.52 -6.46
CA PRO A 245 4.96 9.64 -5.76
C PRO A 245 5.38 10.14 -4.39
N LYS A 246 5.69 11.44 -4.26
CA LYS A 246 6.12 12.04 -2.98
C LYS A 246 4.99 12.10 -1.94
N VAL A 247 3.75 12.32 -2.37
CA VAL A 247 2.57 12.23 -1.48
C VAL A 247 2.35 10.79 -1.02
N ARG A 248 2.51 9.81 -1.93
CA ARG A 248 2.46 8.39 -1.57
C ARG A 248 3.57 8.02 -0.58
N GLU A 249 4.80 8.42 -0.84
CA GLU A 249 5.95 8.18 0.04
C GLU A 249 5.69 8.73 1.45
N PHE A 250 5.20 9.97 1.54
CA PHE A 250 4.80 10.59 2.80
C PHE A 250 3.73 9.78 3.54
N VAL A 251 2.61 9.46 2.87
CA VAL A 251 1.50 8.70 3.49
C VAL A 251 1.95 7.29 3.92
N MET A 252 2.81 6.65 3.13
CA MET A 252 3.36 5.32 3.44
C MET A 252 4.34 5.37 4.62
N ALA A 253 5.03 6.48 4.83
CA ALA A 253 5.95 6.67 5.94
C ALA A 253 5.26 6.93 7.29
N LEU A 254 3.95 7.22 7.33
CA LEU A 254 3.20 7.47 8.57
C LEU A 254 3.00 6.18 9.40
N PRO A 255 2.87 6.25 10.74
CA PRO A 255 2.64 5.06 11.57
C PRO A 255 1.31 4.36 11.23
N PRO A 256 1.20 3.02 11.35
CA PRO A 256 -0.07 2.31 11.24
C PRO A 256 -1.11 2.86 12.22
N GLY A 257 -2.36 3.02 11.77
CA GLY A 257 -3.42 3.64 12.57
C GLY A 257 -3.44 5.17 12.57
N ALA A 258 -2.53 5.84 11.84
CA ALA A 258 -2.46 7.30 11.77
C ALA A 258 -3.79 7.95 11.34
N LEU A 259 -4.09 9.09 11.96
CA LEU A 259 -5.12 10.03 11.52
C LEU A 259 -4.50 11.07 10.59
N VAL A 260 -5.02 11.18 9.37
CA VAL A 260 -4.48 12.07 8.35
C VAL A 260 -5.54 13.09 7.93
N ALA A 261 -5.22 14.38 8.03
CA ALA A 261 -6.05 15.43 7.44
C ALA A 261 -5.58 15.74 6.03
N ASP A 262 -6.46 15.62 5.04
CA ASP A 262 -6.20 16.03 3.66
C ASP A 262 -6.93 17.36 3.40
N VAL A 263 -6.23 18.47 3.58
CA VAL A 263 -6.79 19.82 3.51
C VAL A 263 -6.69 20.34 2.08
N GLY A 264 -7.86 20.61 1.48
CA GLY A 264 -8.03 20.72 0.03
C GLY A 264 -7.97 19.37 -0.66
N CYS A 265 -8.69 18.37 -0.12
CA CYS A 265 -8.64 16.99 -0.60
C CYS A 265 -9.05 16.80 -2.07
N GLY A 266 -9.66 17.82 -2.69
CA GLY A 266 -10.11 17.77 -4.07
C GLY A 266 -11.12 16.65 -4.27
N ASN A 267 -10.86 15.75 -5.22
CA ASN A 267 -11.71 14.60 -5.48
C ASN A 267 -11.44 13.39 -4.56
N GLY A 268 -10.61 13.54 -3.52
CA GLY A 268 -10.27 12.46 -2.59
C GLY A 268 -9.37 11.38 -3.22
N LYS A 269 -8.46 11.76 -4.14
CA LYS A 269 -7.57 10.80 -4.83
C LYS A 269 -6.56 10.10 -3.93
N TYR A 270 -6.33 10.62 -2.73
CA TYR A 270 -5.43 10.02 -1.75
C TYR A 270 -6.15 9.13 -0.72
N PHE A 271 -7.49 9.02 -0.78
CA PHE A 271 -8.23 8.15 0.12
C PHE A 271 -7.99 6.69 -0.22
N GLY A 272 -7.77 5.86 0.80
CA GLY A 272 -7.54 4.43 0.62
C GLY A 272 -6.17 4.07 0.05
N LEU A 273 -5.20 5.01 0.02
CA LEU A 273 -3.79 4.68 -0.29
C LEU A 273 -3.23 3.61 0.65
N ARG A 274 -3.70 3.61 1.91
CA ARG A 274 -3.40 2.60 2.92
C ARG A 274 -4.69 2.24 3.65
N SER A 275 -4.88 0.96 3.94
CA SER A 275 -6.13 0.43 4.56
C SER A 275 -6.15 0.52 6.08
N ASP A 276 -5.01 0.83 6.70
CA ASP A 276 -4.77 0.84 8.15
C ASP A 276 -4.71 2.26 8.75
N ILE A 277 -4.84 3.31 7.93
CA ILE A 277 -4.98 4.72 8.37
C ILE A 277 -6.41 5.20 8.18
N PHE A 278 -6.74 6.32 8.82
CA PHE A 278 -8.00 7.01 8.59
C PHE A 278 -7.74 8.41 8.03
N VAL A 279 -8.33 8.72 6.88
CA VAL A 279 -8.15 10.03 6.22
C VAL A 279 -9.41 10.89 6.39
N LEU A 280 -9.27 12.06 6.99
CA LEU A 280 -10.32 13.09 6.98
C LEU A 280 -10.00 14.11 5.89
N GLY A 281 -10.77 14.10 4.82
CA GLY A 281 -10.66 15.10 3.75
C GLY A 281 -11.48 16.34 4.04
N THR A 282 -10.90 17.52 3.82
CA THR A 282 -11.66 18.77 3.80
C THR A 282 -11.45 19.52 2.51
N ASP A 283 -12.50 20.13 1.97
CA ASP A 283 -12.38 21.03 0.81
C ASP A 283 -13.44 22.14 0.89
N ARG A 284 -13.06 23.37 0.54
CA ARG A 284 -14.00 24.50 0.50
C ARG A 284 -14.99 24.35 -0.67
N SER A 285 -14.56 23.71 -1.76
CA SER A 285 -15.41 23.33 -2.88
C SER A 285 -16.27 22.11 -2.52
N THR A 286 -17.60 22.30 -2.48
CA THR A 286 -18.57 21.21 -2.27
C THR A 286 -18.66 20.32 -3.46
N GLY A 287 -18.39 20.86 -4.66
CA GLY A 287 -18.32 20.03 -5.85
C GLY A 287 -17.24 18.97 -5.66
N LEU A 288 -16.06 19.38 -5.18
CA LEU A 288 -14.93 18.49 -4.93
C LEU A 288 -15.15 17.61 -3.69
N ALA A 289 -15.54 18.19 -2.55
CA ALA A 289 -15.88 17.43 -1.34
C ALA A 289 -17.01 16.42 -1.57
N GLY A 290 -18.02 16.75 -2.38
CA GLY A 290 -19.10 15.86 -2.76
C GLY A 290 -18.63 14.69 -3.62
N VAL A 291 -17.73 14.93 -4.58
CA VAL A 291 -17.08 13.87 -5.37
C VAL A 291 -16.25 12.95 -4.46
N ALA A 292 -15.51 13.52 -3.52
CA ALA A 292 -14.71 12.78 -2.56
C ALA A 292 -15.59 11.94 -1.60
N SER A 293 -16.72 12.50 -1.14
CA SER A 293 -17.71 11.80 -0.30
C SER A 293 -18.40 10.64 -1.03
N GLN A 294 -18.73 10.80 -2.32
CA GLN A 294 -19.24 9.70 -3.15
C GLN A 294 -18.24 8.55 -3.28
N ARG A 295 -16.94 8.87 -3.34
CA ARG A 295 -15.87 7.87 -3.35
C ARG A 295 -15.80 7.10 -2.03
N VAL A 296 -16.00 7.77 -0.89
CA VAL A 296 -16.05 7.14 0.44
C VAL A 296 -17.29 6.25 0.62
N SER A 297 -18.48 6.74 0.22
CA SER A 297 -19.77 6.13 0.53
C SER A 297 -20.08 4.88 -0.31
N GLY A 298 -19.34 4.63 -1.39
CA GLY A 298 -19.48 3.44 -2.23
C GLY A 298 -20.73 3.47 -3.11
N GLY A 299 -20.54 3.50 -4.43
CA GLY A 299 -21.62 3.24 -5.38
C GLY A 299 -22.23 1.83 -5.23
N PRO A 300 -23.33 1.52 -5.95
CA PRO A 300 -24.20 0.36 -5.73
C PRO A 300 -23.57 -1.04 -5.96
N MET A 301 -22.28 -1.15 -6.29
CA MET A 301 -21.57 -2.41 -6.52
C MET A 301 -20.53 -2.71 -5.43
N ARG A 302 -20.90 -2.68 -4.14
CA ARG A 302 -19.93 -2.86 -3.04
C ARG A 302 -20.32 -3.87 -1.97
N GLY A 303 -21.12 -4.88 -2.32
CA GLY A 303 -21.43 -6.00 -1.42
C GLY A 303 -20.24 -6.89 -1.03
N LEU A 304 -19.03 -6.67 -1.55
CA LEU A 304 -17.88 -7.58 -1.39
C LEU A 304 -16.53 -6.93 -1.01
N GLN A 305 -16.44 -5.60 -0.80
CA GLN A 305 -15.19 -4.92 -0.42
C GLN A 305 -15.48 -3.78 0.58
N GLY A 306 -15.09 -3.95 1.86
CA GLY A 306 -15.50 -3.09 2.98
C GLY A 306 -15.21 -1.58 2.83
N SER A 307 -15.97 -0.75 3.56
CA SER A 307 -15.92 0.74 3.61
C SER A 307 -14.49 1.32 3.58
N LEU A 308 -14.22 2.32 2.74
CA LEU A 308 -12.95 3.06 2.79
C LEU A 308 -12.83 3.73 4.17
N ARG A 309 -11.65 3.67 4.79
CA ARG A 309 -11.37 4.36 6.06
C ARG A 309 -11.08 5.83 5.82
N ALA A 310 -12.11 6.55 5.37
CA ALA A 310 -12.04 7.98 5.18
C ALA A 310 -13.40 8.62 5.45
N ASP A 311 -13.39 9.91 5.69
CA ASP A 311 -14.59 10.74 5.76
C ASP A 311 -14.29 12.13 5.19
N VAL A 312 -15.32 12.88 4.80
CA VAL A 312 -15.16 14.14 4.08
C VAL A 312 -16.09 15.22 4.61
N ALA A 313 -15.54 16.41 4.86
CA ALA A 313 -16.31 17.59 5.21
C ALA A 313 -16.05 18.76 4.25
N ALA A 314 -17.08 19.56 3.97
CA ALA A 314 -16.88 20.85 3.33
C ALA A 314 -16.44 21.86 4.39
N ALA A 315 -15.21 22.39 4.29
CA ALA A 315 -14.66 23.33 5.26
C ALA A 315 -13.68 24.31 4.63
N ASP A 316 -13.52 25.47 5.27
CA ASP A 316 -12.47 26.43 4.93
C ASP A 316 -11.13 25.98 5.52
N ALA A 317 -10.06 26.00 4.71
CA ALA A 317 -8.71 25.68 5.18
C ALA A 317 -8.19 26.67 6.24
N LEU A 318 -8.75 27.89 6.30
CA LEU A 318 -8.45 28.88 7.34
C LEU A 318 -9.25 28.67 8.64
N ALA A 319 -10.23 27.77 8.65
CA ALA A 319 -11.07 27.47 9.81
C ALA A 319 -11.48 26.00 9.79
N LEU A 320 -10.52 25.11 10.04
CA LEU A 320 -10.75 23.67 9.99
C LEU A 320 -11.61 23.21 11.18
N PRO A 321 -12.61 22.32 10.97
CA PRO A 321 -13.42 21.74 12.03
C PRO A 321 -12.66 20.62 12.77
N LEU A 322 -11.38 20.84 13.04
CA LEU A 322 -10.45 19.90 13.63
C LEU A 322 -9.97 20.43 14.97
N ARG A 323 -9.86 19.53 15.95
CA ARG A 323 -9.25 19.90 17.23
C ARG A 323 -7.76 20.15 17.03
N PRO A 324 -7.14 21.07 17.78
CA PRO A 324 -5.69 21.16 17.82
C PRO A 324 -5.05 19.84 18.26
N ALA A 325 -3.84 19.56 17.77
CA ALA A 325 -3.01 18.42 18.15
C ALA A 325 -3.67 17.03 18.04
N CYS A 326 -4.49 16.79 17.02
CA CYS A 326 -5.23 15.54 16.83
C CYS A 326 -4.85 14.71 15.59
N MET A 327 -4.03 15.24 14.68
CA MET A 327 -3.63 14.57 13.44
C MET A 327 -2.19 14.08 13.49
N ASP A 328 -1.91 12.88 12.98
CA ASP A 328 -0.55 12.33 12.83
C ASP A 328 0.10 12.77 11.50
N GLY A 329 -0.73 13.07 10.50
CA GLY A 329 -0.29 13.57 9.20
C GLY A 329 -1.23 14.66 8.66
N VAL A 330 -0.68 15.67 7.99
CA VAL A 330 -1.45 16.68 7.25
C VAL A 330 -0.95 16.75 5.81
N LEU A 331 -1.87 16.71 4.86
CA LEU A 331 -1.62 16.99 3.45
C LEU A 331 -2.23 18.35 3.12
N CYS A 332 -1.45 19.23 2.48
CA CYS A 332 -1.92 20.48 1.89
C CYS A 332 -1.34 20.59 0.49
N ILE A 333 -2.01 19.94 -0.45
CA ILE A 333 -1.50 19.77 -1.81
C ILE A 333 -2.16 20.79 -2.72
N ALA A 334 -1.37 21.76 -3.20
CA ALA A 334 -1.82 22.77 -4.14
C ALA A 334 -2.98 23.66 -3.64
N VAL A 335 -2.95 24.03 -2.35
CA VAL A 335 -3.95 24.92 -1.72
C VAL A 335 -3.36 26.27 -1.33
N LEU A 336 -2.16 26.29 -0.73
CA LEU A 336 -1.56 27.50 -0.16
C LEU A 336 -1.34 28.63 -1.19
N HIS A 337 -1.04 28.29 -2.45
CA HIS A 337 -0.89 29.26 -3.54
C HIS A 337 -2.19 29.94 -3.99
N HIS A 338 -3.34 29.50 -3.47
CA HIS A 338 -4.62 30.17 -3.70
C HIS A 338 -4.94 31.25 -2.67
N MET A 339 -4.13 31.39 -1.61
CA MET A 339 -4.27 32.44 -0.61
C MET A 339 -3.65 33.74 -1.14
N SER A 340 -4.47 34.78 -1.31
CA SER A 340 -4.12 36.00 -2.04
C SER A 340 -3.21 36.96 -1.29
N THR A 341 -2.98 36.74 0.00
CA THR A 341 -2.10 37.58 0.81
C THR A 341 -1.17 36.73 1.66
N VAL A 342 0.01 37.29 1.98
CA VAL A 342 0.99 36.66 2.89
C VAL A 342 0.36 36.34 4.25
N ALA A 343 -0.46 37.25 4.80
CA ALA A 343 -1.14 37.03 6.07
C ALA A 343 -2.08 35.81 6.04
N ARG A 344 -2.79 35.60 4.92
CA ARG A 344 -3.66 34.43 4.74
C ARG A 344 -2.86 33.15 4.52
N ARG A 345 -1.73 33.22 3.80
CA ARG A 345 -0.77 32.09 3.67
C ARG A 345 -0.25 31.64 5.03
N LEU A 346 0.20 32.59 5.87
CA LEU A 346 0.65 32.32 7.24
C LEU A 346 -0.48 31.78 8.12
N ALA A 347 -1.70 32.34 8.02
CA ALA A 347 -2.85 31.85 8.77
C ALA A 347 -3.22 30.40 8.39
N LEU A 348 -3.15 30.05 7.09
CA LEU A 348 -3.38 28.68 6.63
C LEU A 348 -2.32 27.73 7.17
N LEU A 349 -1.04 28.06 7.02
CA LEU A 349 0.06 27.25 7.56
C LEU A 349 -0.10 27.06 9.09
N HIS A 350 -0.43 28.13 9.82
CA HIS A 350 -0.69 28.05 11.25
C HIS A 350 -1.88 27.12 11.58
N GLN A 351 -2.98 27.19 10.83
CA GLN A 351 -4.12 26.28 10.98
C GLN A 351 -3.72 24.82 10.74
N LEU A 352 -3.04 24.52 9.63
CA LEU A 352 -2.58 23.17 9.30
C LEU A 352 -1.72 22.59 10.43
N LEU A 353 -0.68 23.33 10.83
CA LEU A 353 0.27 22.89 11.84
C LEU A 353 -0.41 22.77 13.21
N SER A 354 -1.34 23.64 13.58
CA SER A 354 -2.04 23.54 14.86
C SER A 354 -2.82 22.23 15.03
N THR A 355 -3.22 21.58 13.93
CA THR A 355 -3.94 20.29 13.98
C THR A 355 -3.01 19.09 14.22
N LEU A 356 -1.71 19.22 13.96
CA LEU A 356 -0.75 18.14 14.12
C LEU A 356 -0.44 17.86 15.58
N CYS A 357 -0.47 16.58 15.95
CA CYS A 357 0.07 16.11 17.22
C CYS A 357 1.61 16.25 17.24
N LEU A 358 2.22 16.10 18.40
CA LEU A 358 3.68 16.21 18.55
C LEU A 358 4.45 15.25 17.65
N GLY A 359 5.28 15.80 16.78
CA GLY A 359 5.97 15.04 15.75
C GLY A 359 5.08 14.39 14.70
N GLY A 360 3.83 14.85 14.60
CA GLY A 360 3.03 14.69 13.39
C GLY A 360 3.68 15.50 12.27
N ARG A 361 3.56 14.99 11.05
CA ARG A 361 4.21 15.59 9.87
C ARG A 361 3.19 16.26 8.96
N ALA A 362 3.58 17.35 8.31
CA ALA A 362 2.83 17.96 7.22
C ALA A 362 3.62 17.83 5.91
N LEU A 363 2.89 17.68 4.81
CA LEU A 363 3.42 17.87 3.46
C LEU A 363 2.65 19.00 2.79
N VAL A 364 3.33 20.10 2.51
CA VAL A 364 2.77 21.26 1.82
C VAL A 364 3.47 21.38 0.45
N THR A 365 2.68 21.50 -0.62
CA THR A 365 3.22 21.66 -1.97
C THR A 365 2.61 22.87 -2.68
N VAL A 366 3.46 23.72 -3.27
CA VAL A 366 3.07 24.94 -3.97
C VAL A 366 3.74 25.04 -5.33
N TRP A 367 3.14 25.80 -6.25
CA TRP A 367 3.70 25.98 -7.59
C TRP A 367 4.93 26.89 -7.53
N ALA A 368 6.02 26.46 -8.15
CA ALA A 368 7.28 27.20 -8.19
C ALA A 368 7.32 28.22 -9.34
N THR A 369 8.19 29.23 -9.24
CA THR A 369 8.50 30.16 -10.34
C THR A 369 9.40 29.56 -11.41
N GLU A 370 10.23 28.56 -11.09
CA GLU A 370 11.24 27.98 -11.99
C GLU A 370 10.76 26.76 -12.80
N GLN A 371 9.46 26.71 -13.11
CA GLN A 371 8.89 25.62 -13.90
C GLN A 371 9.50 25.54 -15.30
N GLU A 372 9.57 24.33 -15.85
CA GLU A 372 10.02 24.17 -17.24
C GLU A 372 9.09 24.96 -18.20
N GLY A 373 9.69 25.73 -19.11
CA GLY A 373 8.97 26.56 -20.09
C GLY A 373 8.24 27.77 -19.51
N MET A 374 8.63 28.27 -18.34
CA MET A 374 7.94 29.37 -17.64
C MET A 374 7.76 30.63 -18.49
N ALA A 375 8.77 31.05 -19.28
CA ALA A 375 8.66 32.22 -20.16
C ALA A 375 7.44 32.13 -21.12
N ARG A 376 7.23 30.96 -21.73
CA ARG A 376 6.10 30.69 -22.63
C ARG A 376 4.76 30.53 -21.89
N LYS A 377 4.79 30.13 -20.61
CA LYS A 377 3.60 30.07 -19.74
C LYS A 377 3.16 31.49 -19.35
N LEU A 378 4.11 32.35 -19.00
CA LEU A 378 3.89 33.76 -18.65
C LEU A 378 3.26 34.58 -19.78
N GLU A 379 3.60 34.29 -21.05
CA GLU A 379 2.92 34.91 -22.21
C GLU A 379 1.40 34.65 -22.25
N LYS A 380 0.93 33.59 -21.57
CA LYS A 380 -0.48 33.16 -21.54
C LYS A 380 -1.18 33.47 -20.23
N TRP A 381 -0.43 33.81 -19.18
CA TRP A 381 -0.95 34.08 -17.84
C TRP A 381 -1.05 35.59 -17.67
N ALA A 382 -2.18 36.08 -17.17
CA ALA A 382 -2.33 37.52 -16.94
C ALA A 382 -1.78 37.87 -15.55
N PRO A 383 -0.81 38.78 -15.41
CA PRO A 383 -0.42 39.31 -14.11
C PRO A 383 -1.59 40.08 -13.50
N LEU A 384 -1.70 40.09 -12.17
CA LEU A 384 -2.79 40.79 -11.50
C LEU A 384 -2.64 42.33 -11.66
N PRO A 385 -3.71 43.08 -12.01
CA PRO A 385 -3.61 44.53 -12.16
C PRO A 385 -3.30 45.22 -10.82
N GLY A 386 -2.25 46.05 -10.79
CA GLY A 386 -1.85 46.80 -9.60
C GLY A 386 -0.88 46.07 -8.66
N SER A 387 -0.52 44.81 -8.94
CA SER A 387 0.66 44.20 -8.34
C SER A 387 1.89 44.58 -9.17
N GLU A 388 2.88 45.23 -8.57
CA GLU A 388 4.20 45.33 -9.19
C GLU A 388 4.66 43.92 -9.61
N SER A 389 5.37 43.77 -10.74
CA SER A 389 5.76 42.45 -11.29
C SER A 389 6.58 41.59 -10.31
N GLU A 390 6.98 42.19 -9.18
CA GLU A 390 7.67 41.56 -8.06
C GLU A 390 6.79 40.67 -7.16
N ALA A 391 5.45 40.69 -7.27
CA ALA A 391 4.55 39.95 -6.38
C ALA A 391 4.26 38.48 -6.78
N ASN A 392 4.72 38.02 -7.95
CA ASN A 392 4.51 36.64 -8.49
C ASN A 392 3.05 36.15 -8.51
N ASP A 393 2.09 37.06 -8.65
CA ASP A 393 0.66 36.76 -8.65
C ASP A 393 0.08 36.72 -10.08
N TYR A 394 -0.55 35.60 -10.44
CA TYR A 394 -1.01 35.33 -11.80
C TYR A 394 -2.45 34.78 -11.85
N LEU A 395 -3.15 35.17 -12.91
CA LEU A 395 -4.37 34.52 -13.36
C LEU A 395 -4.03 33.44 -14.39
N VAL A 396 -4.21 32.18 -13.97
CA VAL A 396 -3.89 30.98 -14.74
C VAL A 396 -5.15 30.47 -15.45
N PRO A 397 -5.15 30.41 -16.79
CA PRO A 397 -6.31 30.03 -17.56
C PRO A 397 -6.57 28.52 -17.49
N TRP A 398 -7.84 28.14 -17.27
CA TRP A 398 -8.31 26.77 -17.29
C TRP A 398 -9.41 26.60 -18.32
N HIS A 399 -9.16 25.79 -19.35
CA HIS A 399 -10.06 25.64 -20.48
C HIS A 399 -10.94 24.41 -20.27
N VAL A 400 -12.24 24.62 -20.17
CA VAL A 400 -13.26 23.56 -20.17
C VAL A 400 -13.87 23.49 -21.57
N PRO A 401 -13.84 22.35 -22.26
CA PRO A 401 -14.47 22.23 -23.57
C PRO A 401 -15.96 22.57 -23.53
N MET A 402 -16.47 23.34 -24.50
CA MET A 402 -17.87 23.80 -24.50
C MET A 402 -18.91 22.67 -24.52
N HIS A 403 -18.53 21.47 -25.00
CA HIS A 403 -19.40 20.29 -24.98
C HIS A 403 -19.62 19.70 -23.57
N ARG A 404 -18.89 20.16 -22.55
CA ARG A 404 -19.03 19.69 -21.17
C ARG A 404 -20.09 20.50 -20.44
N ALA A 405 -20.87 19.84 -19.58
CA ALA A 405 -21.94 20.49 -18.82
C ALA A 405 -21.44 21.63 -17.91
N GLU A 406 -20.18 21.57 -17.45
CA GLU A 406 -19.59 22.65 -16.63
C GLU A 406 -19.33 23.95 -17.41
N ALA A 407 -19.23 23.88 -18.74
CA ALA A 407 -19.05 25.05 -19.60
C ALA A 407 -20.27 26.00 -19.55
N ALA A 408 -21.47 25.46 -19.31
CA ALA A 408 -22.68 26.28 -19.16
C ALA A 408 -22.70 27.03 -17.81
N ALA A 409 -22.29 26.36 -16.73
CA ALA A 409 -22.11 26.99 -15.40
C ALA A 409 -20.97 28.03 -15.39
N ALA A 410 -20.02 27.90 -16.31
CA ALA A 410 -18.90 28.81 -16.53
C ALA A 410 -19.34 30.14 -17.12
N ALA A 411 -20.14 30.12 -18.20
CA ALA A 411 -20.56 31.31 -18.94
C ALA A 411 -21.37 32.32 -18.09
N ALA A 412 -21.97 31.86 -16.99
CA ALA A 412 -22.71 32.69 -16.04
C ALA A 412 -21.83 33.43 -15.01
N ARG A 413 -20.50 33.22 -15.00
CA ARG A 413 -19.59 33.88 -14.05
C ARG A 413 -18.84 35.05 -14.68
N PRO A 414 -18.66 36.18 -13.96
CA PRO A 414 -17.89 37.32 -14.46
C PRO A 414 -16.43 36.99 -14.82
N SER A 415 -15.83 36.00 -14.16
CA SER A 415 -14.43 35.60 -14.32
C SER A 415 -14.16 34.56 -15.43
N ALA A 416 -15.20 34.15 -16.18
CA ALA A 416 -15.09 33.18 -17.26
C ALA A 416 -15.17 33.84 -18.63
N VAL A 417 -14.28 33.46 -19.54
CA VAL A 417 -14.18 34.03 -20.90
C VAL A 417 -14.40 32.93 -21.94
N LEU A 418 -15.25 33.21 -22.93
CA LEU A 418 -15.46 32.31 -24.07
C LEU A 418 -14.26 32.40 -25.03
N ASP A 419 -13.48 31.33 -25.16
CA ASP A 419 -12.44 31.21 -26.18
C ASP A 419 -13.03 30.53 -27.42
N GLY A 420 -13.54 31.36 -28.34
CA GLY A 420 -14.14 30.90 -29.59
C GLY A 420 -13.15 30.21 -30.54
N LYS A 421 -11.84 30.46 -30.42
CA LYS A 421 -10.82 29.81 -31.28
C LYS A 421 -10.55 28.37 -30.83
N LYS A 422 -10.62 28.09 -29.53
CA LYS A 422 -10.41 26.74 -28.97
C LYS A 422 -11.70 25.99 -28.65
N SER A 423 -12.86 26.61 -28.86
CA SER A 423 -14.17 26.03 -28.51
C SER A 423 -14.26 25.61 -27.03
N THR A 424 -13.74 26.46 -26.14
CA THR A 424 -13.66 26.22 -24.70
C THR A 424 -14.12 27.43 -23.90
N VAL A 425 -14.63 27.21 -22.69
CA VAL A 425 -14.80 28.27 -21.69
C VAL A 425 -13.57 28.31 -20.81
N CYS A 426 -12.91 29.46 -20.76
CA CYS A 426 -11.70 29.69 -20.01
C CYS A 426 -12.03 30.33 -18.66
N PHE A 427 -11.67 29.67 -17.56
CA PHE A 427 -11.72 30.26 -16.22
C PHE A 427 -10.35 30.78 -15.84
N GLN A 428 -10.29 31.99 -15.28
CA GLN A 428 -9.07 32.54 -14.73
C GLN A 428 -8.94 32.18 -13.25
N ARG A 429 -7.94 31.36 -12.91
CA ARG A 429 -7.68 30.94 -11.53
C ARG A 429 -6.55 31.75 -10.92
N TYR A 430 -6.73 32.28 -9.73
CA TYR A 430 -5.67 32.99 -9.03
C TYR A 430 -4.62 32.01 -8.48
N TYR A 431 -3.34 32.29 -8.75
CA TYR A 431 -2.18 31.57 -8.25
C TYR A 431 -1.09 32.54 -7.84
N HIS A 432 -0.54 32.35 -6.64
CA HIS A 432 0.74 32.89 -6.24
C HIS A 432 1.85 31.87 -6.52
N LEU A 433 2.85 32.24 -7.32
CA LEU A 433 3.99 31.38 -7.62
C LEU A 433 5.14 31.66 -6.65
N PHE A 434 5.64 30.60 -6.04
CA PHE A 434 6.65 30.70 -5.00
C PHE A 434 8.05 30.69 -5.59
N ARG A 435 8.88 31.62 -5.13
CA ARG A 435 10.32 31.63 -5.41
C ARG A 435 11.07 30.57 -4.60
N PRO A 436 12.27 30.16 -5.02
CA PRO A 436 13.13 29.34 -4.18
C PRO A 436 13.32 29.97 -2.80
N GLY A 437 13.08 29.20 -1.73
CA GLY A 437 13.23 29.67 -0.35
C GLY A 437 12.04 30.45 0.21
N GLU A 438 11.05 30.84 -0.60
CA GLU A 438 9.90 31.64 -0.15
C GLU A 438 8.96 30.83 0.75
N LEU A 439 8.65 29.59 0.37
CA LEU A 439 7.80 28.70 1.15
C LEU A 439 8.46 28.41 2.50
N GLU A 440 9.74 28.06 2.48
CA GLU A 440 10.57 27.85 3.66
C GLU A 440 10.64 29.10 4.54
N GLY A 441 10.68 30.29 3.94
CA GLY A 441 10.63 31.56 4.63
C GLY A 441 9.30 31.82 5.35
N LEU A 442 8.18 31.46 4.73
CA LEU A 442 6.85 31.57 5.35
C LEU A 442 6.68 30.56 6.49
N VAL A 443 7.16 29.34 6.28
CA VAL A 443 7.13 28.27 7.28
C VAL A 443 7.94 28.65 8.52
N ARG A 444 9.14 29.20 8.35
CA ARG A 444 9.97 29.69 9.47
C ARG A 444 9.32 30.82 10.27
N GLN A 445 8.34 31.53 9.69
CA GLN A 445 7.58 32.56 10.39
C GLN A 445 6.42 31.99 11.22
N VAL A 446 6.04 30.73 11.00
CA VAL A 446 5.00 30.09 11.81
C VAL A 446 5.63 29.57 13.10
N PRO A 447 5.18 30.05 14.28
CA PRO A 447 5.72 29.61 15.56
C PRO A 447 5.57 28.10 15.73
N GLY A 448 6.70 27.41 15.95
CA GLY A 448 6.71 25.97 16.23
C GLY A 448 6.72 25.06 15.00
N ALA A 449 6.88 25.63 13.80
CA ALA A 449 7.17 24.83 12.60
C ALA A 449 8.66 24.49 12.54
N GLN A 450 9.00 23.20 12.46
CA GLN A 450 10.35 22.75 12.10
C GLN A 450 10.32 22.24 10.66
N LEU A 451 11.05 22.94 9.78
CA LEU A 451 11.29 22.48 8.43
C LEU A 451 12.21 21.25 8.48
N LEU A 452 11.70 20.08 8.07
CA LEU A 452 12.47 18.84 8.01
C LEU A 452 13.22 18.72 6.69
N ASP A 453 12.49 18.98 5.60
CA ASP A 453 13.00 18.84 4.25
C ASP A 453 12.32 19.88 3.36
N ALA A 454 13.07 20.41 2.40
CA ALA A 454 12.58 21.30 1.37
C ALA A 454 13.17 20.84 0.05
N PHE A 455 12.32 20.52 -0.91
CA PHE A 455 12.75 19.98 -2.19
C PHE A 455 11.88 20.48 -3.34
N TYR A 456 12.47 20.44 -4.52
CA TYR A 456 11.79 20.75 -5.77
C TYR A 456 11.32 19.46 -6.45
N ASP A 457 10.03 19.38 -6.80
CA ASP A 457 9.46 18.25 -7.56
C ASP A 457 8.68 18.75 -8.77
N LYS A 458 9.30 18.61 -9.96
CA LYS A 458 8.69 18.76 -11.30
C LYS A 458 7.69 19.92 -11.39
N ASP A 459 8.13 21.14 -11.08
CA ASP A 459 7.37 22.40 -11.08
C ASP A 459 6.82 22.88 -9.71
N ASN A 460 7.06 22.16 -8.61
CA ASN A 460 6.55 22.52 -7.29
C ASN A 460 7.65 22.62 -6.23
N TRP A 461 7.56 23.65 -5.40
CA TRP A 461 8.26 23.69 -4.13
C TRP A 461 7.47 22.90 -3.09
N CYS A 462 8.15 21.96 -2.44
CA CYS A 462 7.56 21.07 -1.46
C CYS A 462 8.34 21.20 -0.15
N VAL A 463 7.60 21.25 0.96
CA VAL A 463 8.20 21.21 2.29
C VAL A 463 7.57 20.08 3.10
N GLY A 464 8.44 19.26 3.68
CA GLY A 464 8.12 18.33 4.74
C GLY A 464 8.32 19.03 6.08
N GLU A 465 7.27 19.09 6.88
CA GLU A 465 7.31 19.81 8.14
C GLU A 465 6.91 18.93 9.31
N GLU A 466 7.40 19.32 10.47
CA GLU A 466 7.02 18.75 11.74
C GLU A 466 6.68 19.86 12.71
N VAL A 467 5.66 19.63 13.54
CA VAL A 467 5.33 20.59 14.59
C VAL A 467 6.21 20.30 15.80
N ALA A 468 7.19 21.19 15.98
CA ALA A 468 7.95 21.33 17.20
C ALA A 468 7.23 22.37 18.07
N LEU A 469 6.34 21.94 18.99
CA LEU A 469 5.52 22.85 19.81
C LEU A 469 6.26 24.15 20.20
N GLN A 470 5.96 25.27 19.51
CA GLN A 470 5.88 26.56 20.18
C GLN A 470 4.41 26.73 20.55
N GLY A 471 4.12 26.64 21.84
CA GLY A 471 2.78 26.86 22.36
C GLY A 471 2.35 28.28 22.03
N GLY A 472 1.23 28.42 21.31
CA GLY A 472 0.53 29.68 21.18
C GLY A 472 -0.11 30.08 22.50
N ALA A 473 0.67 30.74 23.35
CA ALA A 473 0.22 31.88 24.12
C ALA A 473 1.35 32.91 23.98
N SER A 474 1.02 34.19 23.88
CA SER A 474 1.99 35.28 23.90
C SER A 474 2.84 35.23 25.18
N SER A 475 3.90 34.44 25.21
CA SER A 475 5.05 34.56 26.10
C SER A 475 6.11 33.54 25.69
N SER A 476 7.35 33.85 26.05
CA SER A 476 8.63 33.19 25.82
C SER A 476 8.79 31.70 26.25
N ASP A 477 7.73 30.92 26.44
CA ASP A 477 7.78 29.90 27.50
C ASP A 477 7.60 28.42 27.11
N SER A 478 7.35 28.00 25.87
CA SER A 478 7.17 26.57 25.57
C SER A 478 8.48 25.84 25.21
N VAL A 479 8.80 24.83 26.00
CA VAL A 479 9.93 23.91 25.83
C VAL A 479 9.67 23.03 24.63
N VAL A 480 10.55 23.13 23.63
CA VAL A 480 10.51 22.29 22.44
C VAL A 480 11.00 20.91 22.84
N ILE A 481 10.08 19.96 22.95
CA ILE A 481 10.44 18.55 23.13
C ILE A 481 10.70 18.00 21.72
N HIS A 482 11.96 17.66 21.44
CA HIS A 482 12.43 17.29 20.11
C HIS A 482 11.64 16.12 19.49
N PRO A 483 11.44 16.14 18.15
CA PRO A 483 10.70 15.12 17.40
C PRO A 483 11.30 13.70 17.36
N PHE A 484 12.51 13.51 17.86
CA PHE A 484 13.22 12.24 17.80
C PHE A 484 12.74 11.17 18.81
N LEU A 485 11.67 11.44 19.57
CA LEU A 485 11.00 10.43 20.41
C LEU A 485 10.25 9.35 19.61
N HIS A 486 10.23 9.47 18.27
CA HIS A 486 9.62 8.50 17.35
C HIS A 486 10.60 7.43 16.84
N SER A 487 11.90 7.54 17.14
CA SER A 487 12.89 6.49 16.84
C SER A 487 12.65 5.27 17.75
N PRO A 488 12.91 4.02 17.29
CA PRO A 488 12.87 2.85 18.16
C PRO A 488 13.85 3.10 19.31
N LEU A 489 13.30 3.32 20.49
CA LEU A 489 14.08 3.35 21.71
C LEU A 489 14.45 1.90 21.98
N PRO A 490 15.72 1.56 22.23
CA PRO A 490 16.09 0.19 22.53
C PRO A 490 15.41 -0.18 23.84
N MET A 491 14.36 -0.96 23.69
CA MET A 491 13.56 -1.48 24.77
C MET A 491 14.12 -2.86 25.03
N LEU A 492 14.94 -2.91 26.08
CA LEU A 492 15.70 -4.05 26.57
C LEU A 492 16.90 -4.44 25.66
N PRO A 493 18.11 -4.60 26.21
CA PRO A 493 19.12 -5.45 25.55
C PRO A 493 18.48 -6.81 25.27
N GLU A 494 18.85 -7.48 24.17
CA GLU A 494 18.55 -8.91 24.02
C GLU A 494 18.89 -9.59 25.35
N PRO A 495 17.91 -10.15 26.08
CA PRO A 495 18.15 -10.78 27.37
C PRO A 495 18.78 -12.15 27.08
N LEU A 496 20.02 -12.11 26.61
CA LEU A 496 20.84 -13.28 26.32
C LEU A 496 21.44 -13.86 27.60
N ASP A 497 21.59 -13.07 28.66
CA ASP A 497 22.31 -13.51 29.86
C ASP A 497 21.46 -13.81 31.11
N PHE A 498 20.14 -13.56 31.08
CA PHE A 498 19.25 -13.82 32.25
C PHE A 498 18.07 -14.76 31.95
N GLY A 499 18.06 -15.44 30.80
CA GLY A 499 17.04 -16.44 30.49
C GLY A 499 17.18 -17.68 31.37
N ILE A 500 16.08 -18.18 31.91
CA ILE A 500 16.04 -19.49 32.57
C ILE A 500 15.58 -20.53 31.55
N GLU A 501 16.45 -21.49 31.26
CA GLU A 501 16.11 -22.69 30.50
C GLU A 501 15.76 -23.84 31.44
N LEU A 502 14.61 -24.48 31.18
CA LEU A 502 14.19 -25.69 31.88
C LEU A 502 14.95 -26.90 31.29
N ASP A 503 16.10 -27.27 31.86
CA ASP A 503 17.04 -28.25 31.27
C ASP A 503 16.67 -29.72 31.59
N ALA A 504 17.19 -30.30 32.69
CA ALA A 504 16.92 -31.69 33.06
C ALA A 504 15.88 -31.83 34.19
N PHE A 505 15.06 -32.88 34.12
CA PHE A 505 14.14 -33.31 35.18
C PHE A 505 14.46 -34.75 35.57
N ILE A 506 14.95 -34.96 36.79
CA ILE A 506 15.49 -36.23 37.25
C ILE A 506 14.57 -36.80 38.32
N VAL A 507 13.94 -37.93 38.00
CA VAL A 507 13.07 -38.67 38.91
C VAL A 507 13.85 -39.82 39.55
N PRO A 508 13.86 -39.97 40.89
CA PRO A 508 14.50 -41.09 41.57
C PRO A 508 13.90 -42.43 41.16
N SER A 509 14.75 -43.44 40.95
CA SER A 509 14.38 -44.80 40.52
C SER A 509 13.44 -45.55 41.47
N ARG A 510 13.26 -45.05 42.71
CA ARG A 510 12.42 -45.64 43.75
C ARG A 510 10.92 -45.31 43.64
N MET A 511 10.51 -44.31 42.86
CA MET A 511 9.08 -44.03 42.61
C MET A 511 8.50 -44.95 41.52
N LYS A 512 8.15 -46.20 41.89
CA LYS A 512 7.47 -47.14 40.97
C LYS A 512 5.98 -46.83 40.80
N ALA A 513 5.30 -46.39 41.86
CA ALA A 513 3.95 -45.84 41.82
C ALA A 513 4.02 -44.44 41.20
N GLY A 514 3.20 -44.16 40.18
CA GLY A 514 3.16 -42.83 39.55
C GLY A 514 3.96 -42.61 38.27
N ARG A 515 4.63 -43.63 37.72
CA ARG A 515 5.42 -43.52 36.46
C ARG A 515 4.64 -42.92 35.28
N ARG A 516 3.33 -43.15 35.18
CA ARG A 516 2.49 -42.54 34.13
C ARG A 516 2.37 -41.03 34.33
N GLY A 517 2.03 -40.60 35.53
CA GLY A 517 1.87 -39.19 35.86
C GLY A 517 3.20 -38.41 35.84
N LEU A 518 4.29 -39.02 36.30
CA LEU A 518 5.63 -38.44 36.18
C LEU A 518 6.07 -38.26 34.72
N ARG A 519 5.68 -39.15 33.80
CA ARG A 519 5.89 -38.95 32.35
C ARG A 519 5.08 -37.78 31.80
N LEU A 520 3.85 -37.58 32.29
CA LEU A 520 3.04 -36.42 31.89
C LEU A 520 3.67 -35.11 32.36
N LEU A 521 4.19 -35.09 33.59
CA LEU A 521 4.93 -33.95 34.13
C LEU A 521 6.21 -33.67 33.33
N THR A 522 7.00 -34.70 33.02
CA THR A 522 8.19 -34.58 32.15
C THR A 522 7.83 -34.03 30.78
N GLN A 523 6.78 -34.55 30.15
CA GLN A 523 6.34 -34.10 28.83
C GLN A 523 5.88 -32.65 28.86
N ALA A 524 5.05 -32.28 29.85
CA ALA A 524 4.57 -30.90 30.00
C ALA A 524 5.74 -29.91 30.25
N ARG A 525 6.78 -30.33 30.98
CA ARG A 525 8.00 -29.52 31.16
C ARG A 525 8.77 -29.33 29.85
N GLN A 526 8.93 -30.40 29.07
CA GLN A 526 9.60 -30.35 27.76
C GLN A 526 8.82 -29.50 26.76
N ASP A 527 7.49 -29.63 26.73
CA ASP A 527 6.61 -28.83 25.89
C ASP A 527 6.76 -27.34 26.24
N LEU A 528 6.73 -26.99 27.54
CA LEU A 528 6.93 -25.60 27.98
C LEU A 528 8.31 -25.07 27.58
N GLY A 529 9.37 -25.84 27.79
CA GLY A 529 10.72 -25.46 27.40
C GLY A 529 10.84 -25.23 25.88
N ALA A 530 10.26 -26.10 25.07
CA ALA A 530 10.26 -25.98 23.61
C ALA A 530 9.48 -24.76 23.11
N GLU A 531 8.31 -24.48 23.71
CA GLU A 531 7.52 -23.29 23.38
C GLU A 531 8.29 -22.02 23.74
N LEU A 532 8.85 -21.92 24.95
CA LEU A 532 9.63 -20.75 25.40
C LEU A 532 10.90 -20.50 24.58
N ALA A 533 11.49 -21.55 24.01
CA ALA A 533 12.66 -21.45 23.11
C ALA A 533 12.28 -21.07 21.66
N SER A 534 11.00 -21.16 21.29
CA SER A 534 10.55 -20.88 19.93
C SER A 534 10.42 -19.38 19.64
N SER A 535 10.71 -18.97 18.41
CA SER A 535 10.42 -17.60 17.94
C SER A 535 8.92 -17.26 18.04
N ALA A 536 8.03 -18.27 18.04
CA ALA A 536 6.59 -18.09 18.21
C ALA A 536 6.19 -17.63 19.63
N ALA A 537 7.03 -17.83 20.65
CA ALA A 537 6.79 -17.31 22.00
C ALA A 537 7.06 -15.80 22.15
N LEU A 538 7.68 -15.17 21.14
CA LEU A 538 7.86 -13.71 21.05
C LEU A 538 6.55 -12.97 20.73
N GLY A 539 5.51 -13.69 20.30
CA GLY A 539 4.13 -13.20 20.32
C GLY A 539 3.37 -13.92 21.44
N SER A 540 2.53 -13.21 22.18
CA SER A 540 1.58 -13.83 23.12
C SER A 540 0.61 -14.74 22.37
N SER A 541 1.03 -15.97 22.12
CA SER A 541 0.18 -17.02 21.60
C SER A 541 -0.54 -17.65 22.77
N MET A 542 -1.88 -17.75 22.66
CA MET A 542 -2.76 -18.54 23.53
C MET A 542 -2.18 -19.94 23.84
N ARG A 543 -1.36 -20.48 22.93
CA ARG A 543 -0.67 -21.75 23.08
C ARG A 543 0.31 -21.81 24.25
N VAL A 544 1.14 -20.78 24.45
CA VAL A 544 2.15 -20.79 25.54
C VAL A 544 1.46 -20.73 26.90
N ASP A 545 0.39 -19.96 27.01
CA ASP A 545 -0.38 -19.84 28.26
C ASP A 545 -1.07 -21.17 28.61
N VAL A 546 -1.59 -21.90 27.61
CA VAL A 546 -2.18 -23.24 27.80
C VAL A 546 -1.12 -24.25 28.24
N VAL A 547 0.05 -24.25 27.61
CA VAL A 547 1.15 -25.18 27.95
C VAL A 547 1.71 -24.88 29.34
N GLN A 548 1.89 -23.60 29.67
CA GLN A 548 2.32 -23.17 31.01
C GLN A 548 1.29 -23.55 32.07
N ALA A 549 0.00 -23.28 31.84
CA ALA A 549 -1.07 -23.61 32.77
C ALA A 549 -1.13 -25.12 33.06
N ARG A 550 -0.99 -25.94 32.01
CA ARG A 550 -0.93 -27.41 32.15
C ARG A 550 0.26 -27.86 32.98
N TYR A 551 1.45 -27.30 32.72
CA TYR A 551 2.65 -27.67 33.47
C TYR A 551 2.55 -27.27 34.95
N LEU A 552 2.17 -26.02 35.23
CA LEU A 552 2.02 -25.53 36.60
C LEU A 552 0.89 -26.25 37.34
N GLY A 553 -0.23 -26.56 36.69
CA GLY A 553 -1.32 -27.34 37.29
C GLY A 553 -0.88 -28.75 37.72
N LEU A 554 -0.02 -29.41 36.94
CA LEU A 554 0.56 -30.70 37.32
C LEU A 554 1.56 -30.55 38.49
N LEU A 555 2.42 -29.52 38.49
CA LEU A 555 3.33 -29.26 39.61
C LEU A 555 2.60 -28.93 40.91
N LEU A 556 1.57 -28.09 40.85
CA LEU A 556 0.79 -27.68 42.02
C LEU A 556 0.00 -28.87 42.61
N ALA A 557 -0.47 -29.78 41.77
CA ALA A 557 -1.05 -31.05 42.21
C ALA A 557 -0.03 -31.97 42.93
N LEU A 558 1.26 -31.89 42.58
CA LEU A 558 2.34 -32.61 43.27
C LEU A 558 2.68 -32.00 44.65
N ILE A 559 2.63 -30.68 44.76
CA ILE A 559 2.94 -29.93 45.99
C ILE A 559 1.72 -29.90 46.94
N GLY A 560 0.54 -30.33 46.49
CA GLY A 560 -0.66 -30.44 47.32
C GLY A 560 -1.27 -29.08 47.62
N GLN A 561 -1.98 -28.48 46.67
CA GLN A 561 -2.86 -27.35 47.01
C GLN A 561 -4.15 -27.88 47.64
N GLN A 562 -4.48 -27.48 48.87
CA GLN A 562 -5.79 -27.80 49.46
C GLN A 562 -6.86 -26.85 48.91
N ASP A 563 -7.96 -27.42 48.39
CA ASP A 563 -9.24 -26.78 48.00
C ASP A 563 -9.18 -25.36 47.41
N ALA A 564 -9.25 -25.31 46.07
CA ALA A 564 -9.38 -24.06 45.30
C ALA A 564 -10.63 -23.22 45.65
N GLU A 565 -11.69 -23.82 46.20
CA GLU A 565 -12.93 -23.12 46.59
C GLU A 565 -12.82 -22.32 47.90
N LYS A 566 -11.80 -22.56 48.73
CA LYS A 566 -11.61 -21.88 50.04
C LYS A 566 -10.38 -20.97 50.10
N GLY A 567 -9.77 -20.67 48.96
CA GLY A 567 -8.58 -19.81 48.90
C GLY A 567 -7.31 -20.45 49.48
N GLY A 568 -7.18 -21.78 49.41
CA GLY A 568 -6.10 -22.52 50.07
C GLY A 568 -4.70 -22.20 49.53
N GLY A 569 -3.77 -22.04 50.47
CA GLY A 569 -2.32 -21.90 50.21
C GLY A 569 -1.67 -23.21 49.79
N LEU A 570 -0.40 -23.12 49.38
CA LEU A 570 0.45 -24.28 49.13
C LEU A 570 0.59 -25.11 50.42
N ASP A 571 0.51 -26.44 50.37
CA ASP A 571 0.91 -27.31 51.48
C ASP A 571 2.44 -27.49 51.47
N PRO A 572 3.19 -26.78 52.33
CA PRO A 572 4.65 -26.92 52.37
C PRO A 572 5.11 -28.33 52.81
N GLY A 573 4.21 -29.17 53.34
CA GLY A 573 4.47 -30.50 53.88
C GLY A 573 4.24 -31.67 52.93
N SER A 574 3.88 -31.44 51.66
CA SER A 574 3.68 -32.56 50.70
C SER A 574 4.93 -33.46 50.64
N PRO A 575 4.78 -34.79 50.81
CA PRO A 575 5.89 -35.73 50.73
C PRO A 575 6.52 -35.77 49.33
N PHE A 576 5.84 -35.22 48.32
CA PHE A 576 6.30 -35.17 46.94
C PHE A 576 6.90 -33.84 46.53
N ARG A 577 6.94 -32.82 47.41
CA ARG A 577 7.62 -31.54 47.16
C ARG A 577 9.07 -31.72 46.75
N SER A 578 9.75 -32.71 47.34
CA SER A 578 11.15 -33.07 47.05
C SER A 578 11.32 -34.35 46.23
N ALA A 579 10.27 -34.81 45.56
CA ALA A 579 10.27 -36.10 44.87
C ALA A 579 11.09 -36.13 43.57
N ALA A 580 11.45 -34.98 43.02
CA ALA A 580 12.23 -34.88 41.79
C ALA A 580 13.30 -33.81 41.92
N ARG A 581 14.40 -33.99 41.17
CA ARG A 581 15.45 -32.99 41.05
C ARG A 581 15.29 -32.24 39.73
N TYR A 582 15.13 -30.93 39.83
CA TYR A 582 14.99 -30.00 38.73
C TYR A 582 16.34 -29.34 38.45
N VAL A 583 16.68 -29.19 37.16
CA VAL A 583 17.93 -28.59 36.70
C VAL A 583 17.60 -27.46 35.74
N TRP A 584 18.25 -26.32 35.95
CA TRP A 584 18.11 -25.11 35.16
C TRP A 584 19.45 -24.63 34.62
N ARG A 585 19.39 -23.93 33.49
CA ARG A 585 20.52 -23.16 32.95
C ARG A 585 20.14 -21.68 32.88
N GLY A 586 21.10 -20.82 33.18
CA GLY A 586 20.89 -19.38 33.24
C GLY A 586 20.00 -18.95 34.42
N GLY A 587 19.50 -17.71 34.36
CA GLY A 587 18.90 -17.03 35.52
C GLY A 587 19.99 -16.46 36.43
N PRO A 588 19.85 -16.48 37.76
CA PRO A 588 20.86 -15.90 38.66
C PRO A 588 22.17 -16.72 38.75
N ARG A 589 22.24 -17.90 38.12
CA ARG A 589 23.45 -18.76 38.06
C ARG A 589 23.56 -19.48 36.71
N PRO A 590 24.76 -19.75 36.19
CA PRO A 590 24.92 -20.43 34.89
C PRO A 590 24.28 -21.81 34.84
N HIS A 591 24.47 -22.60 35.90
CA HIS A 591 23.87 -23.93 36.08
C HIS A 591 23.53 -24.13 37.55
N TRP A 592 22.31 -24.58 37.83
CA TRP A 592 21.87 -24.84 39.19
C TRP A 592 20.75 -25.88 39.22
N ALA A 593 20.55 -26.50 40.37
CA ALA A 593 19.56 -27.55 40.55
C ALA A 593 19.03 -27.54 41.97
N SER A 594 17.76 -27.91 42.12
CA SER A 594 17.09 -28.05 43.41
C SER A 594 16.12 -29.21 43.34
N SER A 595 15.83 -29.79 44.49
CA SER A 595 14.76 -30.78 44.60
C SER A 595 13.44 -30.14 44.99
N ASP A 596 13.39 -28.84 45.28
CA ASP A 596 12.16 -28.18 45.72
C ASP A 596 11.27 -27.80 44.52
N ALA A 597 10.09 -28.43 44.45
CA ALA A 597 9.12 -28.16 43.39
C ALA A 597 8.53 -26.73 43.45
N ILE A 598 8.51 -26.05 44.60
CA ILE A 598 8.09 -24.64 44.67
C ILE A 598 9.08 -23.76 43.90
N LEU A 599 10.37 -24.07 44.00
CA LEU A 599 11.41 -23.36 43.27
C LEU A 599 11.32 -23.61 41.75
N GLU A 600 10.85 -24.79 41.31
CA GLU A 600 10.52 -25.02 39.89
C GLU A 600 9.34 -24.16 39.42
N VAL A 601 8.31 -23.96 40.24
CA VAL A 601 7.20 -23.05 39.90
C VAL A 601 7.73 -21.62 39.74
N VAL A 602 8.59 -21.14 40.65
CA VAL A 602 9.25 -19.83 40.54
C VAL A 602 10.07 -19.74 39.24
N ALA A 603 10.92 -20.72 38.97
CA ALA A 603 11.77 -20.76 37.77
C ALA A 603 10.94 -20.77 36.47
N ALA A 604 9.82 -21.49 36.42
CA ALA A 604 8.92 -21.51 35.27
C ALA A 604 8.21 -20.17 35.02
N LEU A 605 7.81 -19.46 36.08
CA LEU A 605 7.24 -18.09 35.98
C LEU A 605 8.29 -17.08 35.51
N MET A 606 9.53 -17.20 35.99
CA MET A 606 10.65 -16.37 35.54
C MET A 606 11.01 -16.66 34.08
N ALA A 607 11.04 -17.91 33.65
CA ALA A 607 11.28 -18.30 32.26
C ALA A 607 10.21 -17.72 31.31
N ARG A 608 8.94 -17.74 31.71
CA ARG A 608 7.87 -17.07 30.95
C ARG A 608 8.01 -15.55 30.94
N SER A 609 8.34 -14.96 32.08
CA SER A 609 8.48 -13.50 32.21
C SER A 609 9.61 -12.97 31.34
N THR A 610 10.75 -13.66 31.30
CA THR A 610 11.87 -13.32 30.41
C THR A 610 11.50 -13.48 28.93
N ALA A 611 10.68 -14.47 28.57
CA ALA A 611 10.14 -14.58 27.20
C ALA A 611 9.19 -13.42 26.85
N LEU A 612 8.33 -12.98 27.77
CA LEU A 612 7.46 -11.80 27.59
C LEU A 612 8.26 -10.50 27.47
N MET A 613 9.37 -10.37 28.20
CA MET A 613 10.31 -9.26 28.04
C MET A 613 10.94 -9.26 26.64
N ARG A 614 11.38 -10.42 26.12
CA ARG A 614 11.85 -10.54 24.72
C ARG A 614 10.78 -10.18 23.70
N ALA A 615 9.54 -10.60 23.95
CA ALA A 615 8.38 -10.25 23.13
C ALA A 615 8.12 -8.74 23.12
N ALA A 616 8.26 -8.09 24.28
CA ALA A 616 8.13 -6.64 24.40
C ALA A 616 9.24 -5.91 23.63
N ALA A 617 10.48 -6.39 23.73
CA ALA A 617 11.62 -5.85 22.98
C ALA A 617 11.39 -5.96 21.46
N ALA A 618 11.00 -7.14 20.97
CA ALA A 618 10.71 -7.38 19.57
C ALA A 618 9.56 -6.49 19.04
N ALA A 619 8.48 -6.36 19.81
CA ALA A 619 7.37 -5.48 19.46
C ALA A 619 7.80 -3.99 19.35
N CYS A 620 8.78 -3.56 20.13
CA CYS A 620 9.32 -2.20 20.06
C CYS A 620 10.28 -1.99 18.88
N VAL A 621 11.00 -3.02 18.43
CA VAL A 621 11.83 -2.96 17.21
C VAL A 621 10.95 -2.85 15.96
N ASP A 622 9.86 -3.62 15.90
CA ASP A 622 8.86 -3.52 14.82
C ASP A 622 8.11 -2.17 14.84
N ALA A 623 8.07 -1.50 15.99
CA ALA A 623 7.43 -0.21 16.22
C ALA A 623 8.27 1.01 15.78
N ALA A 624 9.14 0.88 14.76
CA ALA A 624 10.03 1.93 14.23
C ALA A 624 9.34 3.25 13.78
N SER A 625 8.04 3.40 14.02
CA SER A 625 7.19 4.56 13.75
C SER A 625 6.66 5.29 15.01
N GLY A 626 7.13 4.93 16.21
CA GLY A 626 6.96 5.71 17.44
C GLY A 626 6.07 5.11 18.55
N VAL A 627 6.02 5.78 19.71
CA VAL A 627 5.37 5.33 20.97
C VAL A 627 3.83 5.26 20.88
N ARG A 628 3.24 5.76 19.79
CA ARG A 628 1.78 5.73 19.55
C ARG A 628 1.27 4.45 18.88
N THR A 629 2.17 3.56 18.47
CA THR A 629 1.80 2.39 17.66
C THR A 629 1.07 1.31 18.47
N PRO A 630 0.23 0.48 17.81
CA PRO A 630 -0.34 -0.72 18.43
C PRO A 630 0.72 -1.66 19.02
N ALA A 631 1.91 -1.70 18.41
CA ALA A 631 3.04 -2.50 18.86
C ALA A 631 3.62 -2.00 20.20
N ALA A 632 3.75 -0.69 20.41
CA ALA A 632 4.14 -0.12 21.70
C ALA A 632 3.11 -0.42 22.82
N MET A 633 1.81 -0.38 22.49
CA MET A 633 0.76 -0.81 23.43
C MET A 633 0.81 -2.31 23.74
N GLN A 634 1.24 -3.13 22.78
CA GLN A 634 1.42 -4.56 22.98
C GLN A 634 2.64 -4.86 23.88
N ALA A 635 3.75 -4.16 23.67
CA ALA A 635 4.93 -4.23 24.53
C ALA A 635 4.59 -3.85 25.99
N TYR A 636 3.83 -2.76 26.18
CA TYR A 636 3.33 -2.35 27.50
C TYR A 636 2.56 -3.48 28.19
N LYS A 637 1.65 -4.17 27.49
CA LYS A 637 0.88 -5.29 28.06
C LYS A 637 1.77 -6.47 28.43
N TYR A 638 2.77 -6.80 27.62
CA TYR A 638 3.71 -7.88 27.91
C TYR A 638 4.54 -7.61 29.16
N LEU A 639 5.01 -6.37 29.34
CA LEU A 639 5.77 -5.96 30.52
C LEU A 639 4.92 -6.05 31.80
N LEU A 640 3.65 -5.62 31.77
CA LEU A 640 2.77 -5.75 32.94
C LEU A 640 2.42 -7.21 33.25
N ALA A 641 2.24 -8.05 32.23
CA ALA A 641 2.01 -9.48 32.41
C ALA A 641 3.22 -10.20 33.01
N ALA A 642 4.44 -9.85 32.57
CA ALA A 642 5.68 -10.36 33.14
C ALA A 642 5.83 -9.93 34.61
N ALA A 643 5.61 -8.65 34.93
CA ALA A 643 5.60 -8.15 36.30
C ALA A 643 4.59 -8.91 37.18
N GLY A 644 3.40 -9.21 36.65
CA GLY A 644 2.36 -9.97 37.35
C GLY A 644 2.79 -11.38 37.79
N GLN A 645 3.44 -12.11 36.88
CA GLN A 645 3.97 -13.45 37.20
C GLN A 645 5.09 -13.38 38.24
N LEU A 646 5.97 -12.38 38.14
CA LEU A 646 7.09 -12.19 39.07
C LEU A 646 6.60 -11.75 40.45
N GLU A 647 5.62 -10.86 40.55
CA GLU A 647 5.00 -10.48 41.84
C GLU A 647 4.25 -11.67 42.47
N THR A 648 3.58 -12.50 41.65
CA THR A 648 2.97 -13.73 42.17
C THR A 648 4.02 -14.68 42.73
N ALA A 649 5.17 -14.84 42.06
CA ALA A 649 6.27 -15.64 42.59
C ALA A 649 6.83 -15.04 43.88
N LYS A 650 7.00 -13.71 43.93
CA LYS A 650 7.50 -12.98 45.09
C LYS A 650 6.60 -13.12 46.31
N ASP A 651 5.31 -12.87 46.14
CA ASP A 651 4.38 -12.70 47.26
C ASP A 651 3.74 -14.02 47.71
N ARG A 652 3.62 -15.00 46.81
CA ARG A 652 2.92 -16.27 47.09
C ARG A 652 3.81 -17.51 47.12
N LEU A 653 5.00 -17.50 46.52
CA LEU A 653 5.84 -18.70 46.41
C LEU A 653 7.11 -18.60 47.25
N LEU A 654 7.88 -17.51 47.11
CA LEU A 654 9.14 -17.32 47.83
C LEU A 654 9.02 -17.42 49.37
N PRO A 655 7.94 -16.95 50.04
CA PRO A 655 7.82 -17.07 51.49
C PRO A 655 7.77 -18.51 52.02
N HIS A 656 7.53 -19.50 51.15
CA HIS A 656 7.51 -20.92 51.50
C HIS A 656 8.88 -21.63 51.31
N LEU A 657 9.90 -20.90 50.84
CA LEU A 657 11.26 -21.39 50.67
C LEU A 657 12.16 -20.89 51.81
N PRO A 658 13.20 -21.64 52.21
CA PRO A 658 14.11 -21.22 53.28
C PRO A 658 14.95 -20.00 52.84
N PRO A 659 14.79 -18.82 53.48
CA PRO A 659 15.49 -17.60 53.06
C PRO A 659 17.00 -17.65 53.35
N GLU A 660 17.41 -18.50 54.29
CA GLU A 660 18.81 -18.75 54.66
C GLU A 660 19.61 -19.41 53.53
N ASP A 661 18.92 -20.07 52.59
CA ASP A 661 19.56 -20.75 51.46
C ASP A 661 20.05 -19.70 50.45
N PRO A 662 21.36 -19.59 50.19
CA PRO A 662 21.91 -18.64 49.21
C PRO A 662 21.29 -18.80 47.82
N SER A 663 20.80 -20.01 47.50
CA SER A 663 20.12 -20.33 46.25
C SER A 663 18.76 -19.67 46.13
N VAL A 664 18.03 -19.57 47.23
CA VAL A 664 16.71 -18.96 47.33
C VAL A 664 16.85 -17.45 47.45
N ALA A 665 17.83 -16.96 48.22
CA ALA A 665 18.11 -15.53 48.35
C ALA A 665 18.48 -14.88 47.00
N ALA A 666 19.31 -15.55 46.19
CA ALA A 666 19.66 -15.10 44.84
C ALA A 666 18.44 -15.08 43.90
N GLU A 667 17.57 -16.09 43.99
CA GLU A 667 16.32 -16.12 43.21
C GLU A 667 15.35 -15.02 43.64
N ALA A 668 15.22 -14.77 44.94
CA ALA A 668 14.36 -13.72 45.47
C ALA A 668 14.81 -12.32 45.02
N ALA A 669 16.12 -12.07 45.05
CA ALA A 669 16.70 -10.84 44.53
C ALA A 669 16.46 -10.71 43.02
N ALA A 670 16.62 -11.80 42.25
CA ALA A 670 16.35 -11.85 40.81
C ALA A 670 14.88 -11.58 40.46
N VAL A 671 13.93 -12.21 41.15
CA VAL A 671 12.49 -12.01 40.94
C VAL A 671 12.11 -10.55 41.21
N SER A 672 12.59 -10.00 42.33
CA SER A 672 12.33 -8.61 42.69
C SER A 672 12.93 -7.65 41.66
N ALA A 673 14.19 -7.88 41.26
CA ALA A 673 14.90 -7.09 40.26
C ALA A 673 14.18 -7.05 38.91
N LEU A 674 13.77 -8.21 38.39
CA LEU A 674 13.07 -8.32 37.11
C LEU A 674 11.67 -7.72 37.16
N SER A 675 10.96 -7.84 38.28
CA SER A 675 9.65 -7.23 38.46
C SER A 675 9.77 -5.70 38.41
N GLN A 676 10.69 -5.13 39.19
CA GLN A 676 10.98 -3.70 39.15
C GLN A 676 11.42 -3.25 37.75
N HIS A 677 12.20 -4.07 37.04
CA HIS A 677 12.64 -3.78 35.68
C HIS A 677 11.46 -3.70 34.69
N CYS A 678 10.55 -4.67 34.74
CA CYS A 678 9.37 -4.70 33.87
C CYS A 678 8.46 -3.48 34.12
N LEU A 679 8.27 -3.12 35.39
CA LEU A 679 7.53 -1.90 35.76
C LEU A 679 8.29 -0.65 35.33
N ALA A 680 9.61 -0.61 35.44
CA ALA A 680 10.44 0.52 35.01
C ALA A 680 10.28 0.79 33.50
N GLU A 681 10.38 -0.26 32.68
CA GLU A 681 10.19 -0.19 31.23
C GLU A 681 8.76 0.25 30.85
N ALA A 682 7.75 -0.28 31.53
CA ALA A 682 6.36 0.12 31.30
C ALA A 682 6.08 1.57 31.72
N GLN A 683 6.68 2.02 32.84
CA GLN A 683 6.59 3.39 33.32
C GLN A 683 7.35 4.33 32.38
N TYR A 684 8.49 3.91 31.85
CA TYR A 684 9.25 4.64 30.84
C TYR A 684 8.42 4.86 29.57
N LEU A 685 7.79 3.81 29.02
CA LEU A 685 6.82 3.92 27.92
C LEU A 685 5.70 4.93 28.22
N THR A 686 5.22 4.94 29.46
CA THR A 686 4.18 5.88 29.90
C THR A 686 4.71 7.32 29.92
N THR A 687 5.92 7.55 30.41
CA THR A 687 6.60 8.85 30.39
C THR A 687 6.77 9.37 28.96
N LEU A 688 7.24 8.53 28.05
CA LEU A 688 7.43 8.88 26.64
C LEU A 688 6.10 9.23 25.96
N ARG A 689 5.04 8.47 26.27
CA ARG A 689 3.69 8.77 25.78
C ARG A 689 3.16 10.08 26.34
N ALA A 690 3.43 10.39 27.61
CA ALA A 690 3.05 11.66 28.22
C ALA A 690 3.76 12.84 27.52
N ILE A 691 5.04 12.67 27.22
CA ILE A 691 5.82 13.63 26.43
C ILE A 691 5.20 13.80 25.03
N ALA A 692 4.96 12.71 24.31
CA ALA A 692 4.39 12.74 22.96
C ALA A 692 2.94 13.29 22.89
N LYS A 693 2.24 13.36 24.03
CA LYS A 693 0.92 14.00 24.15
C LYS A 693 0.97 15.48 24.52
N GLY A 694 2.16 16.03 24.78
CA GLY A 694 2.30 17.43 25.22
C GLY A 694 1.76 17.66 26.63
N THR A 695 1.89 16.65 27.49
CA THR A 695 1.40 16.69 28.87
C THR A 695 2.18 17.71 29.71
N SER A 696 1.62 18.17 30.83
CA SER A 696 2.27 19.13 31.74
C SER A 696 3.71 18.70 32.12
N PRO A 697 4.71 19.60 32.03
CA PRO A 697 6.09 19.36 32.47
C PRO A 697 6.20 18.81 33.90
N THR A 698 5.32 19.23 34.81
CA THR A 698 5.30 18.75 36.20
C THR A 698 4.99 17.25 36.26
N LEU A 699 4.02 16.80 35.46
CA LEU A 699 3.64 15.40 35.37
C LEU A 699 4.73 14.59 34.65
N ILE A 700 5.32 15.13 33.59
CA ILE A 700 6.45 14.46 32.92
C ILE A 700 7.63 14.25 33.88
N ALA A 701 7.94 15.28 34.69
CA ALA A 701 8.98 15.19 35.71
C ALA A 701 8.68 14.11 36.76
N SER A 702 7.45 14.04 37.28
CA SER A 702 7.07 13.01 38.27
C SER A 702 7.06 11.60 37.69
N LEU A 703 6.62 11.42 36.43
CA LEU A 703 6.64 10.13 35.75
C LEU A 703 8.08 9.65 35.48
N ALA A 704 8.97 10.57 35.06
CA ALA A 704 10.38 10.28 34.83
C ALA A 704 11.12 9.96 36.15
N ALA A 705 10.81 10.68 37.24
CA ALA A 705 11.36 10.40 38.57
C ALA A 705 10.97 9.00 39.08
N GLU A 706 9.70 8.61 38.90
CA GLU A 706 9.24 7.27 39.27
C GLU A 706 9.95 6.18 38.45
N ALA A 707 10.04 6.36 37.13
CA ALA A 707 10.74 5.43 36.25
C ALA A 707 12.22 5.30 36.65
N ALA A 708 12.89 6.41 36.97
CA ALA A 708 14.27 6.41 37.45
C ALA A 708 14.43 5.63 38.78
N SER A 709 13.48 5.79 39.71
CA SER A 709 13.48 5.06 41.00
C SER A 709 13.31 3.55 40.79
N LEU A 710 12.43 3.15 39.88
CA LEU A 710 12.22 1.74 39.50
C LEU A 710 13.48 1.10 38.91
N TYR A 711 14.15 1.79 37.97
CA TYR A 711 15.42 1.30 37.43
C TYR A 711 16.54 1.24 38.46
N ALA A 712 16.63 2.23 39.36
CA ALA A 712 17.62 2.23 40.43
C ALA A 712 17.42 1.03 41.38
N ALA A 713 16.18 0.77 41.80
CA ALA A 713 15.83 -0.39 42.61
C ALA A 713 16.12 -1.72 41.89
N SER A 714 15.85 -1.79 40.58
CA SER A 714 16.20 -2.95 39.76
C SER A 714 17.72 -3.16 39.70
N SER A 715 18.50 -2.11 39.47
CA SER A 715 19.96 -2.16 39.43
C SER A 715 20.57 -2.61 40.75
N GLU A 716 20.06 -2.09 41.88
CA GLU A 716 20.54 -2.46 43.22
C GLU A 716 20.21 -3.92 43.53
N ALA A 717 18.99 -4.37 43.23
CA ALA A 717 18.58 -5.77 43.42
C ALA A 717 19.39 -6.73 42.54
N LEU A 718 19.72 -6.35 41.29
CA LEU A 718 20.61 -7.15 40.42
C LEU A 718 22.03 -7.22 40.98
N ALA A 719 22.55 -6.14 41.57
CA ALA A 719 23.86 -6.17 42.22
C ALA A 719 23.89 -7.11 43.44
N GLN A 720 22.79 -7.19 44.18
CA GLN A 720 22.63 -8.11 45.31
C GLN A 720 22.42 -9.58 44.88
N ALA A 721 21.82 -9.82 43.71
CA ALA A 721 21.57 -11.17 43.18
C ALA A 721 22.84 -11.93 42.73
N GLY A 722 24.00 -11.26 42.63
CA GLY A 722 25.26 -11.83 42.19
C GLY A 722 25.53 -11.64 40.69
N ALA A 723 26.68 -12.12 40.21
CA ALA A 723 27.32 -11.75 38.93
C ALA A 723 26.60 -12.20 37.64
N VAL A 724 25.28 -12.42 37.63
CA VAL A 724 24.56 -12.90 36.45
C VAL A 724 23.64 -11.82 35.90
N ALA A 725 23.81 -11.55 34.60
CA ALA A 725 23.39 -10.34 33.88
C ALA A 725 23.99 -9.01 34.37
N PRO A 726 25.34 -8.90 34.49
CA PRO A 726 26.00 -7.62 34.77
C PRO A 726 25.60 -6.55 33.76
N LYS A 727 25.36 -6.95 32.51
CA LYS A 727 24.89 -6.08 31.44
C LYS A 727 23.50 -5.49 31.70
N LEU A 728 22.55 -6.27 32.23
CA LEU A 728 21.22 -5.78 32.58
C LEU A 728 21.27 -4.79 33.75
N GLY A 729 22.14 -5.05 34.73
CA GLY A 729 22.42 -4.11 35.83
C GLY A 729 22.98 -2.79 35.32
N ARG A 730 23.99 -2.83 34.44
CA ARG A 730 24.55 -1.62 33.80
C ARG A 730 23.54 -0.85 32.96
N TYR A 731 22.66 -1.57 32.25
CA TYR A 731 21.57 -0.95 31.52
C TYR A 731 20.58 -0.24 32.46
N ALA A 732 20.19 -0.87 33.57
CA ALA A 732 19.32 -0.25 34.56
C ALA A 732 19.97 0.97 35.23
N GLU A 733 21.27 0.90 35.56
CA GLU A 733 22.06 2.01 36.07
C GLU A 733 22.06 3.21 35.09
N TYR A 734 22.34 2.95 33.81
CA TYR A 734 22.28 3.94 32.74
C TYR A 734 20.89 4.56 32.60
N ARG A 735 19.82 3.74 32.52
CA ARG A 735 18.44 4.24 32.36
C ARG A 735 17.96 5.04 33.56
N ALA A 736 18.33 4.64 34.78
CA ALA A 736 18.06 5.41 35.99
C ALA A 736 18.68 6.81 35.92
N GLY A 737 19.96 6.90 35.51
CA GLY A 737 20.66 8.18 35.32
C GLY A 737 20.00 9.06 34.25
N THR A 738 19.67 8.48 33.09
CA THR A 738 19.02 9.18 31.97
C THR A 738 17.66 9.78 32.38
N LEU A 739 16.81 9.01 33.05
CA LEU A 739 15.48 9.46 33.46
C LEU A 739 15.51 10.44 34.63
N ARG A 740 16.50 10.29 35.52
CA ARG A 740 16.78 11.29 36.56
C ARG A 740 17.18 12.63 35.96
N ALA A 741 18.06 12.62 34.96
CA ALA A 741 18.46 13.82 34.25
C ALA A 741 17.25 14.48 33.55
N LEU A 742 16.43 13.69 32.85
CA LEU A 742 15.22 14.16 32.17
C LEU A 742 14.20 14.76 33.16
N SER A 743 13.97 14.10 34.30
CA SER A 743 13.11 14.62 35.37
C SER A 743 13.59 15.98 35.88
N LEU A 744 14.89 16.12 36.14
CA LEU A 744 15.49 17.39 36.57
C LEU A 744 15.35 18.46 35.49
N THR A 745 15.48 18.11 34.21
CA THR A 745 15.27 19.03 33.09
C THR A 745 13.85 19.59 33.08
N PHE A 746 12.82 18.75 33.15
CA PHE A 746 11.43 19.22 33.20
C PHE A 746 11.12 19.98 34.48
N MET A 747 11.74 19.61 35.61
CA MET A 747 11.63 20.39 36.85
C MET A 747 12.28 21.78 36.73
N ALA A 748 13.46 21.88 36.11
CA ALA A 748 14.12 23.17 35.84
C ALA A 748 13.23 24.09 34.99
N LEU A 749 12.48 23.50 34.05
CA LEU A 749 11.53 24.23 33.20
C LEU A 749 10.31 24.73 33.98
N VAL A 750 9.78 23.92 34.91
CA VAL A 750 8.71 24.35 35.82
C VAL A 750 9.19 25.49 36.73
N GLN A 751 10.40 25.37 37.29
CA GLN A 751 11.01 26.39 38.13
C GLN A 751 11.29 27.69 37.35
N TRP A 752 11.74 27.57 36.10
CA TRP A 752 12.01 28.70 35.22
C TRP A 752 10.75 29.51 34.92
N ARG A 753 9.60 28.83 34.79
CA ARG A 753 8.29 29.45 34.57
C ARG A 753 7.63 30.00 35.84
N SER A 754 8.25 29.82 37.02
CA SER A 754 7.69 30.26 38.30
C SER A 754 8.16 31.69 38.66
N PRO A 755 7.31 32.57 39.24
CA PRO A 755 7.59 34.00 39.46
C PRO A 755 8.79 34.40 40.34
N GLY A 756 9.65 33.48 40.77
CA GLY A 756 10.81 33.75 41.64
C GLY A 756 12.00 32.81 41.45
N GLY A 757 12.10 32.09 40.32
CA GLY A 757 12.97 30.92 40.19
C GLY A 757 14.16 30.89 39.21
N PRO A 758 14.67 31.97 38.56
CA PRO A 758 15.75 31.81 37.58
C PRO A 758 17.01 31.16 38.16
N GLY A 759 17.37 31.47 39.42
CA GLY A 759 18.54 30.88 40.09
C GLY A 759 18.37 29.40 40.43
N GLY A 760 17.20 29.00 40.94
CA GLY A 760 16.88 27.59 41.22
C GLY A 760 16.79 26.76 39.95
N ALA A 761 16.19 27.30 38.89
CA ALA A 761 16.13 26.66 37.58
C ALA A 761 17.52 26.42 36.98
N ARG A 762 18.45 27.38 37.13
CA ARG A 762 19.85 27.23 36.67
C ARG A 762 20.58 26.12 37.40
N ALA A 763 20.46 26.07 38.73
CA ALA A 763 21.07 25.02 39.54
C ALA A 763 20.51 23.63 39.17
N THR A 764 19.19 23.54 38.97
CA THR A 764 18.52 22.30 38.55
C THR A 764 18.92 21.87 37.14
N ALA A 765 19.05 22.80 36.19
CA ALA A 765 19.53 22.49 34.84
C ALA A 765 21.02 22.06 34.84
N ALA A 766 21.87 22.68 35.66
CA ALA A 766 23.26 22.28 35.83
C ALA A 766 23.37 20.88 36.46
N GLU A 767 22.55 20.58 37.47
CA GLU A 767 22.48 19.25 38.07
C GLU A 767 21.98 18.20 37.07
N ALA A 768 21.01 18.54 36.21
CA ALA A 768 20.56 17.66 35.13
C ALA A 768 21.71 17.28 34.18
N LEU A 769 22.54 18.25 33.77
CA LEU A 769 23.71 18.00 32.93
C LEU A 769 24.79 17.17 33.64
N ARG A 770 24.98 17.37 34.95
CA ARG A 770 25.90 16.56 35.76
C ARG A 770 25.45 15.10 35.86
N VAL A 771 24.16 14.88 36.15
CA VAL A 771 23.55 13.55 36.18
C VAL A 771 23.61 12.88 34.80
N TRP A 772 23.39 13.64 33.73
CA TRP A 772 23.53 13.16 32.36
C TRP A 772 24.96 12.71 32.02
N ALA A 773 25.98 13.45 32.46
CA ALA A 773 27.38 13.06 32.27
C ALA A 773 27.68 11.71 32.95
N ALA A 774 27.16 11.49 34.17
CA ALA A 774 27.26 10.21 34.86
C ALA A 774 26.49 9.09 34.12
N ALA A 775 25.30 9.39 33.59
CA ALA A 775 24.52 8.43 32.79
C ALA A 775 25.27 8.00 31.51
N LYS A 776 25.95 8.92 30.82
CA LYS A 776 26.79 8.60 29.65
C LYS A 776 27.99 7.70 30.01
N ALA A 777 28.60 7.89 31.17
CA ALA A 777 29.63 6.99 31.67
C ALA A 777 29.07 5.58 31.93
N ALA A 778 27.87 5.49 32.52
CA ALA A 778 27.17 4.21 32.72
C ALA A 778 26.78 3.55 31.38
N ALA A 779 26.37 4.32 30.36
CA ALA A 779 26.12 3.81 29.02
C ALA A 779 27.38 3.19 28.40
N THR A 780 28.54 3.81 28.60
CA THR A 780 29.82 3.28 28.12
C THR A 780 30.20 1.97 28.83
N ALA A 781 29.92 1.89 30.14
CA ALA A 781 30.11 0.64 30.90
C ALA A 781 29.13 -0.46 30.46
N TYR A 782 27.90 -0.10 30.08
CA TYR A 782 26.93 -1.01 29.48
C TYR A 782 27.38 -1.52 28.10
N ASP A 783 27.89 -0.66 27.23
CA ASP A 783 28.41 -1.03 25.90
C ASP A 783 29.59 -2.00 25.99
N ALA A 784 30.45 -1.80 26.99
CA ALA A 784 31.62 -2.64 27.24
C ALA A 784 31.31 -3.96 27.96
N ALA A 785 30.11 -4.12 28.51
CA ALA A 785 29.72 -5.35 29.21
C ALA A 785 29.48 -6.49 28.20
N GLU A 786 29.99 -7.70 28.51
CA GLU A 786 29.75 -8.89 27.71
C GLU A 786 28.30 -9.41 27.89
N PRO A 787 27.68 -9.99 26.83
CA PRO A 787 28.16 -10.00 25.45
C PRO A 787 28.17 -8.60 24.88
N ARG A 788 29.25 -8.17 24.20
CA ARG A 788 29.36 -6.79 23.68
C ARG A 788 28.13 -6.37 22.88
N THR A 789 27.67 -5.14 23.10
CA THR A 789 26.57 -4.56 22.35
C THR A 789 26.99 -4.33 20.89
N LEU A 790 26.49 -5.17 19.97
CA LEU A 790 26.80 -5.06 18.53
C LEU A 790 26.04 -3.90 17.85
N ASN A 791 24.83 -3.58 18.34
CA ASN A 791 23.99 -2.49 17.83
C ASN A 791 23.77 -1.40 18.90
N LEU A 792 24.24 -0.19 18.61
CA LEU A 792 24.28 0.95 19.53
C LEU A 792 23.03 1.85 19.42
N ASP A 793 21.86 1.24 19.30
CA ASP A 793 20.60 1.96 19.01
C ASP A 793 20.22 2.98 20.10
N HIS A 794 20.74 2.83 21.32
CA HIS A 794 20.50 3.75 22.43
C HIS A 794 21.12 5.12 22.20
N ARG A 795 22.17 5.21 21.36
CA ARG A 795 22.84 6.49 21.04
C ARG A 795 21.91 7.49 20.36
N ARG A 796 20.98 7.01 19.53
CA ARG A 796 19.94 7.87 18.95
C ARG A 796 19.05 8.47 20.04
N SER A 797 18.65 7.66 21.02
CA SER A 797 17.86 8.14 22.17
C SER A 797 18.63 9.13 23.04
N ASP A 798 19.93 8.92 23.18
CA ASP A 798 20.81 9.79 23.95
C ASP A 798 21.00 11.16 23.30
N GLU A 799 21.10 11.22 21.96
CA GLU A 799 21.15 12.48 21.22
C GLU A 799 19.90 13.34 21.46
N VAL A 800 18.71 12.73 21.51
CA VAL A 800 17.46 13.43 21.81
C VAL A 800 17.46 14.00 23.22
N VAL A 801 17.80 13.17 24.20
CA VAL A 801 17.83 13.56 25.61
C VAL A 801 18.85 14.66 25.79
N GLN A 802 20.06 14.50 25.25
CA GLN A 802 21.11 15.52 25.29
C GLN A 802 20.63 16.85 24.68
N GLY A 803 19.95 16.82 23.52
CA GLY A 803 19.39 18.01 22.90
C GLY A 803 18.39 18.75 23.80
N ILE A 804 17.46 18.03 24.45
CA ILE A 804 16.47 18.59 25.38
C ILE A 804 17.16 19.22 26.60
N LEU A 805 18.16 18.54 27.15
CA LEU A 805 18.92 19.00 28.31
C LEU A 805 19.70 20.28 28.01
N GLU A 806 20.46 20.28 26.91
CA GLU A 806 21.26 21.44 26.50
C GLU A 806 20.38 22.63 26.11
N ASP A 807 19.26 22.39 25.43
CA ASP A 807 18.33 23.47 25.07
C ASP A 807 17.69 24.11 26.30
N THR A 808 17.28 23.29 27.25
CA THR A 808 16.75 23.76 28.55
C THR A 808 17.80 24.56 29.30
N ALA A 809 19.04 24.07 29.39
CA ALA A 809 20.13 24.78 30.05
C ALA A 809 20.43 26.13 29.37
N ARG A 810 20.40 26.20 28.03
CA ARG A 810 20.56 27.44 27.27
C ARG A 810 19.44 28.45 27.56
N ARG A 811 18.18 28.02 27.57
CA ARG A 811 17.02 28.90 27.83
C ARG A 811 17.04 29.49 29.22
N VAL A 812 17.32 28.65 30.22
CA VAL A 812 17.44 29.04 31.62
C VAL A 812 18.64 29.98 31.85
N SER A 813 19.66 29.92 30.99
CA SER A 813 20.81 30.82 31.02
C SER A 813 20.53 32.20 30.38
N LYS A 814 19.87 32.25 29.21
CA LYS A 814 19.68 33.48 28.39
C LYS A 814 18.78 34.57 29.01
N ASN A 815 17.80 34.22 29.85
CA ASN A 815 16.79 35.17 30.35
C ASN A 815 17.08 35.78 31.73
N GLY A 816 18.29 35.68 32.28
CA GLY A 816 18.62 36.40 33.51
C GLY A 816 19.29 37.72 33.22
N VAL A 817 18.51 38.79 33.29
CA VAL A 817 19.04 40.15 33.48
C VAL A 817 19.69 40.19 34.88
N ASP A 818 20.95 40.60 34.88
CA ASP A 818 21.79 41.15 35.95
C ASP A 818 21.59 40.72 37.42
N GLY A 819 22.68 40.17 37.97
CA GLY A 819 23.15 40.51 39.32
C GLY A 819 22.31 40.05 40.52
N SER A 820 22.47 38.79 40.93
CA SER A 820 22.48 38.44 42.36
C SER A 820 23.21 37.10 42.57
N PRO A 821 24.23 37.05 43.45
CA PRO A 821 24.99 35.84 43.73
C PRO A 821 24.21 34.96 44.71
N GLY A 822 24.08 33.69 44.35
CA GLY A 822 23.50 32.68 45.22
C GLY A 822 23.44 31.37 44.47
N THR A 823 24.58 30.70 44.33
CA THR A 823 24.61 29.27 44.05
C THR A 823 23.79 28.56 45.14
N PRO A 824 22.70 27.86 44.81
CA PRO A 824 22.14 26.91 45.75
C PRO A 824 23.22 25.87 46.01
N SER A 825 23.77 25.86 47.24
CA SER A 825 24.80 24.92 47.68
C SER A 825 24.28 23.48 47.79
N ALA A 826 22.97 23.26 47.73
CA ALA A 826 22.34 21.96 47.87
C ALA A 826 21.80 21.49 46.52
N ALA A 827 22.11 20.24 46.16
CA ALA A 827 21.49 19.59 45.02
C ALA A 827 19.95 19.65 45.16
N PRO A 828 19.21 20.07 44.12
CA PRO A 828 17.76 20.16 44.19
C PRO A 828 17.15 18.79 44.49
N ALA A 829 16.18 18.75 45.40
CA ALA A 829 15.42 17.54 45.70
C ALA A 829 14.67 17.09 44.44
N MET A 830 14.69 15.79 44.16
CA MET A 830 13.91 15.20 43.06
C MET A 830 12.42 15.43 43.30
N PRO A 831 11.62 15.64 42.23
CA PRO A 831 10.17 15.71 42.38
C PRO A 831 9.63 14.35 42.85
N GLY A 832 8.51 14.38 43.59
CA GLY A 832 7.82 13.15 44.00
C GLY A 832 7.43 12.31 42.78
N GLY A 833 7.76 11.02 42.80
CA GLY A 833 7.43 10.09 41.74
C GLY A 833 5.93 9.84 41.63
N GLN A 834 5.42 9.70 40.40
CA GLN A 834 4.05 9.28 40.16
C GLN A 834 4.01 7.95 39.40
N ARG A 835 3.54 6.91 40.06
CA ARG A 835 3.37 5.58 39.46
C ARG A 835 2.04 5.46 38.73
N LEU A 836 2.09 5.13 37.45
CA LEU A 836 0.91 4.84 36.61
C LEU A 836 0.90 3.39 36.10
N VAL A 837 1.89 2.59 36.51
CA VAL A 837 1.98 1.17 36.17
C VAL A 837 1.74 0.31 37.40
N ALA A 838 1.07 -0.80 37.19
CA ALA A 838 0.87 -1.84 38.17
C ALA A 838 1.00 -3.20 37.47
N ALA A 839 1.56 -4.17 38.17
CA ALA A 839 1.66 -5.53 37.66
C ALA A 839 0.26 -6.07 37.31
N ALA A 840 0.15 -6.78 36.19
CA ALA A 840 -1.12 -7.38 35.81
C ALA A 840 -1.46 -8.50 36.81
N PRO A 841 -2.70 -8.59 37.31
CA PRO A 841 -3.09 -9.68 38.19
C PRO A 841 -2.82 -11.04 37.53
N TYR A 842 -2.02 -11.88 38.19
CA TYR A 842 -1.78 -13.25 37.77
C TYR A 842 -2.22 -14.20 38.87
N SER A 843 -2.92 -15.26 38.48
CA SER A 843 -3.34 -16.32 39.38
C SER A 843 -2.73 -17.62 38.89
N LEU A 844 -2.17 -18.38 39.83
CA LEU A 844 -1.72 -19.73 39.54
C LEU A 844 -2.92 -20.57 39.05
N PRO A 845 -2.71 -21.45 38.05
CA PRO A 845 -3.76 -22.34 37.61
C PRO A 845 -4.16 -23.30 38.74
N PRO A 846 -5.42 -23.78 38.74
CA PRO A 846 -5.82 -24.82 39.70
C PRO A 846 -4.99 -26.09 39.48
N PRO A 847 -4.80 -26.91 40.54
CA PRO A 847 -4.11 -28.19 40.42
C PRO A 847 -4.89 -29.11 39.48
N ASP A 848 -4.17 -29.89 38.68
CA ASP A 848 -4.80 -30.90 37.82
C ASP A 848 -5.47 -31.97 38.70
N VAL A 849 -6.80 -32.01 38.67
CA VAL A 849 -7.60 -32.85 39.57
C VAL A 849 -7.34 -34.34 39.33
N THR A 850 -7.13 -34.73 38.07
CA THR A 850 -6.85 -36.13 37.72
C THR A 850 -5.49 -36.56 38.25
N PHE A 851 -4.49 -35.70 38.07
CA PHE A 851 -3.15 -35.97 38.57
C PHE A 851 -3.08 -35.88 40.10
N ALA A 852 -3.80 -34.96 40.73
CA ALA A 852 -3.90 -34.86 42.19
C ALA A 852 -4.51 -36.15 42.80
N SER A 853 -5.52 -36.72 42.15
CA SER A 853 -6.10 -38.01 42.56
C SER A 853 -5.10 -39.17 42.45
N ASP A 854 -4.28 -39.18 41.39
CA ASP A 854 -3.21 -40.16 41.22
C ASP A 854 -2.15 -40.01 42.33
N VAL A 855 -1.73 -38.77 42.63
CA VAL A 855 -0.74 -38.44 43.67
C VAL A 855 -1.23 -38.85 45.07
N ALA A 856 -2.50 -38.61 45.39
CA ALA A 856 -3.12 -39.10 46.62
C ALA A 856 -3.12 -40.64 46.72
N GLY A 857 -3.26 -41.32 45.58
CA GLY A 857 -3.09 -42.78 45.50
C GLY A 857 -1.66 -43.26 45.75
N TRP A 858 -0.63 -42.41 45.53
CA TRP A 858 0.77 -42.77 45.74
C TRP A 858 1.15 -42.81 47.23
N THR A 859 0.52 -41.98 48.08
CA THR A 859 0.72 -42.01 49.54
C THR A 859 0.01 -43.19 50.20
N ALA A 860 -1.18 -43.58 49.70
CA ALA A 860 -1.92 -44.74 50.19
C ALA A 860 -1.16 -46.07 49.95
N GLY A 861 -0.32 -46.14 48.91
CA GLY A 861 0.52 -47.30 48.60
C GLY A 861 1.78 -47.46 49.47
N SER A 862 2.14 -46.46 50.29
CA SER A 862 3.33 -46.50 51.15
C SER A 862 3.04 -46.86 52.62
N ALA A 863 1.79 -47.14 52.99
CA ALA A 863 1.41 -47.56 54.35
C ALA A 863 1.89 -48.97 54.76
N GLY A 864 2.82 -49.59 54.00
CA GLY A 864 3.31 -50.96 54.21
C GLY A 864 4.81 -51.13 54.42
N VAL A 865 5.61 -50.06 54.56
CA VAL A 865 7.05 -50.21 54.85
C VAL A 865 7.46 -49.24 55.95
N GLY A 866 7.80 -49.82 57.11
CA GLY A 866 8.09 -49.12 58.34
C GLY A 866 9.22 -48.08 58.23
N ALA A 867 9.07 -47.05 59.07
CA ALA A 867 10.06 -46.03 59.33
C ALA A 867 11.43 -46.64 59.68
N LYS A 868 12.46 -46.21 58.94
CA LYS A 868 13.81 -46.03 59.48
C LYS A 868 14.28 -44.63 59.14
N GLN A 869 14.32 -43.80 60.19
CA GLN A 869 15.12 -42.59 60.24
C GLN A 869 16.58 -42.99 60.08
N ASP A 870 17.27 -42.45 59.07
CA ASP A 870 18.71 -42.30 59.10
C ASP A 870 19.02 -40.89 58.60
N GLY A 871 19.51 -40.06 59.52
CA GLY A 871 19.91 -38.69 59.26
C GLY A 871 21.15 -38.64 58.38
N ILE A 872 21.15 -37.73 57.41
CA ILE A 872 22.36 -37.35 56.70
C ILE A 872 22.69 -35.92 57.12
N ALA A 873 23.68 -35.86 58.01
CA ALA A 873 24.36 -34.66 58.43
C ALA A 873 25.05 -33.96 57.26
N ALA A 874 25.08 -32.63 57.35
CA ALA A 874 25.89 -31.76 56.53
C ALA A 874 27.39 -32.14 56.62
N SER A 875 28.07 -32.18 55.47
CA SER A 875 29.53 -32.04 55.43
C SER A 875 29.93 -31.14 54.26
N THR A 876 30.32 -29.93 54.62
CA THR A 876 31.18 -29.01 53.88
C THR A 876 32.53 -29.65 53.54
N ALA A 877 33.00 -29.53 52.30
CA ALA A 877 34.43 -29.55 51.97
C ALA A 877 34.70 -28.82 50.64
N PRO A 878 35.89 -28.17 50.47
CA PRO A 878 36.08 -27.07 49.53
C PRO A 878 36.90 -27.42 48.28
N ALA A 879 37.06 -26.40 47.44
CA ALA A 879 37.81 -26.32 46.19
C ALA A 879 39.13 -27.13 46.14
N GLY A 880 39.37 -27.77 45.00
CA GLY A 880 40.64 -28.41 44.65
C GLY A 880 40.89 -28.35 43.14
N THR A 881 41.83 -27.50 42.76
CA THR A 881 42.52 -27.48 41.46
C THR A 881 43.34 -28.76 41.25
N SER A 882 43.25 -29.42 40.10
CA SER A 882 44.39 -30.23 39.62
C SER A 882 44.37 -30.47 38.11
N THR A 883 45.50 -30.10 37.54
CA THR A 883 46.07 -30.35 36.21
C THR A 883 46.06 -31.83 35.80
N CYS A 884 45.90 -32.11 34.49
CA CYS A 884 46.18 -33.43 33.91
C CYS A 884 47.43 -33.36 33.03
N ARG A 885 48.40 -34.25 33.32
CA ARG A 885 49.60 -34.50 32.52
C ARG A 885 49.71 -36.01 32.22
N ALA A 886 49.78 -36.32 30.93
CA ALA A 886 50.51 -37.37 30.19
C ALA A 886 50.84 -38.78 30.76
N GLY A 887 50.56 -39.79 29.91
CA GLY A 887 51.32 -41.07 29.69
C GLY A 887 50.83 -42.29 30.47
N ALA A 888 50.66 -43.52 29.95
CA ALA A 888 51.00 -44.27 28.71
C ALA A 888 50.29 -45.69 28.80
N PRO A 889 50.55 -46.75 27.97
CA PRO A 889 50.82 -46.92 26.53
C PRO A 889 49.99 -48.03 25.79
N ALA A 890 50.03 -47.91 24.46
CA ALA A 890 49.88 -48.82 23.29
C ALA A 890 49.53 -50.34 23.35
N ALA A 891 48.68 -50.76 22.38
CA ALA A 891 48.82 -51.98 21.56
C ALA A 891 48.26 -51.72 20.12
N GLN A 892 48.88 -52.36 19.12
CA GLN A 892 48.94 -52.01 17.68
C GLN A 892 47.78 -52.54 16.75
N PRO A 893 47.72 -52.11 15.46
CA PRO A 893 46.55 -52.18 14.56
C PRO A 893 46.65 -53.23 13.42
N PRO A 894 45.57 -53.39 12.60
CA PRO A 894 45.72 -53.60 11.15
C PRO A 894 44.67 -52.79 10.31
N PRO A 895 44.61 -52.91 8.97
CA PRO A 895 45.32 -52.15 7.92
C PRO A 895 44.40 -51.16 7.14
N PRO A 896 44.91 -50.36 6.17
CA PRO A 896 44.25 -49.14 5.71
C PRO A 896 43.32 -49.34 4.50
N LEU A 897 42.22 -48.59 4.47
CA LEU A 897 41.43 -48.34 3.26
C LEU A 897 41.12 -46.85 3.11
N ILE A 898 41.92 -46.22 2.24
CA ILE A 898 41.58 -45.26 1.18
C ILE A 898 40.37 -44.34 1.44
N GLY A 899 40.68 -43.05 1.53
CA GLY A 899 39.74 -41.96 1.75
C GLY A 899 38.65 -41.86 0.70
N THR A 900 37.43 -41.58 1.18
CA THR A 900 36.33 -41.05 0.37
C THR A 900 35.89 -39.72 0.99
N SER A 901 35.67 -38.75 0.11
CA SER A 901 35.30 -37.36 0.40
C SER A 901 33.98 -37.24 1.17
N PRO A 902 33.74 -36.12 1.88
CA PRO A 902 32.49 -35.90 2.60
C PRO A 902 31.29 -35.83 1.65
N ARG A 903 30.21 -36.54 2.01
CA ARG A 903 28.88 -36.42 1.38
C ARG A 903 28.27 -35.05 1.77
N PRO A 904 27.70 -34.29 0.83
CA PRO A 904 26.84 -33.16 1.16
C PRO A 904 25.43 -33.65 1.49
N ASP A 905 24.67 -32.82 2.21
CA ASP A 905 23.22 -32.86 2.41
C ASP A 905 22.68 -33.61 3.64
N ALA A 906 22.78 -32.94 4.80
CA ALA A 906 21.79 -33.06 5.87
C ALA A 906 21.46 -31.66 6.44
N SER A 907 20.80 -30.81 5.63
CA SER A 907 20.15 -29.59 6.12
C SER A 907 18.81 -29.94 6.79
N PRO A 908 18.46 -29.39 7.96
CA PRO A 908 17.15 -29.63 8.57
C PRO A 908 16.03 -29.05 7.69
N SER A 909 14.93 -29.80 7.56
CA SER A 909 13.76 -29.46 6.72
C SER A 909 13.24 -28.03 6.94
N CYS A 910 13.38 -27.47 8.15
CA CYS A 910 12.98 -26.11 8.49
C CYS A 910 13.63 -25.03 7.62
N GLY A 911 14.91 -25.17 7.24
CA GLY A 911 15.60 -24.18 6.40
C GLY A 911 15.05 -24.15 4.97
N ARG A 912 14.65 -25.32 4.45
CA ARG A 912 14.04 -25.43 3.11
C ARG A 912 12.60 -24.89 3.11
N TRP A 913 11.85 -25.09 4.20
CA TRP A 913 10.52 -24.49 4.37
C TRP A 913 10.58 -22.97 4.55
N LEU A 914 11.57 -22.43 5.27
CA LEU A 914 11.76 -20.99 5.40
C LEU A 914 12.07 -20.34 4.05
N LEU A 915 13.00 -20.91 3.27
CA LEU A 915 13.30 -20.47 1.91
C LEU A 915 12.09 -20.58 0.98
N PHE A 916 11.30 -21.66 1.10
CA PHE A 916 10.07 -21.82 0.36
C PHE A 916 9.04 -20.74 0.71
N CYS A 917 8.84 -20.42 2.00
CA CYS A 917 7.90 -19.38 2.43
C CYS A 917 8.35 -17.97 1.99
N ILE A 918 9.66 -17.67 2.01
CA ILE A 918 10.22 -16.42 1.48
C ILE A 918 10.02 -16.33 -0.03
N ALA A 919 10.19 -17.43 -0.76
CA ALA A 919 10.00 -17.49 -2.21
C ALA A 919 8.53 -17.74 -2.63
N ALA A 920 7.62 -18.03 -1.70
CA ALA A 920 6.23 -18.41 -1.99
C ALA A 920 5.46 -17.33 -2.77
N PRO A 921 5.61 -16.01 -2.49
CA PRO A 921 4.98 -14.97 -3.30
C PRO A 921 5.50 -14.97 -4.74
N LEU A 922 6.80 -15.23 -4.93
CA LEU A 922 7.43 -15.33 -6.25
C LEU A 922 6.95 -16.59 -7.00
N PHE A 923 6.84 -17.73 -6.32
CA PHE A 923 6.28 -18.96 -6.89
C PHE A 923 4.80 -18.80 -7.25
N ALA A 924 4.02 -18.11 -6.42
CA ALA A 924 2.63 -17.78 -6.70
C ALA A 924 2.50 -16.86 -7.92
N LEU A 925 3.34 -15.83 -8.04
CA LEU A 925 3.38 -14.92 -9.18
C LEU A 925 3.76 -15.67 -10.48
N VAL A 926 4.83 -16.47 -10.44
CA VAL A 926 5.29 -17.28 -11.58
C VAL A 926 4.25 -18.33 -11.97
N SER A 927 3.55 -18.93 -11.01
CA SER A 927 2.43 -19.84 -11.27
C SER A 927 1.17 -19.14 -11.79
N LEU A 928 0.88 -17.91 -11.38
CA LEU A 928 -0.25 -17.15 -11.89
C LEU A 928 -0.03 -16.75 -13.35
N VAL A 929 1.18 -16.28 -13.66
CA VAL A 929 1.63 -16.01 -15.04
C VAL A 929 1.64 -17.31 -15.85
N GLY A 930 2.16 -18.40 -15.27
CA GLY A 930 2.09 -19.73 -15.86
C GLY A 930 0.65 -20.20 -16.12
N MET A 931 -0.29 -20.01 -15.19
CA MET A 931 -1.69 -20.39 -15.37
C MET A 931 -2.38 -19.57 -16.45
N LEU A 932 -2.12 -18.26 -16.52
CA LEU A 932 -2.63 -17.39 -17.57
C LEU A 932 -2.12 -17.84 -18.94
N VAL A 933 -0.82 -18.10 -19.07
CA VAL A 933 -0.21 -18.63 -20.31
C VAL A 933 -0.74 -20.03 -20.62
N TRP A 934 -0.96 -20.87 -19.61
CA TRP A 934 -1.50 -22.23 -19.79
C TRP A 934 -2.95 -22.20 -20.29
N LEU A 935 -3.79 -21.34 -19.71
CA LEU A 935 -5.18 -21.11 -20.14
C LEU A 935 -5.26 -20.50 -21.53
N LEU A 936 -4.32 -19.62 -21.90
CA LEU A 936 -4.19 -19.06 -23.25
C LEU A 936 -3.72 -20.10 -24.29
N LEU A 937 -2.93 -21.09 -23.84
CA LEU A 937 -2.52 -22.24 -24.66
C LEU A 937 -3.54 -23.39 -24.63
N LEU A 938 -4.56 -23.34 -23.76
CA LEU A 938 -5.56 -24.39 -23.59
C LEU A 938 -6.44 -24.60 -24.85
N PRO A 939 -6.91 -23.55 -25.56
CA PRO A 939 -7.59 -23.73 -26.85
C PRO A 939 -6.67 -24.38 -27.88
N PHE A 940 -5.37 -24.01 -27.91
CA PHE A 940 -4.39 -24.67 -28.78
C PHE A 940 -4.15 -26.13 -28.37
N LYS A 941 -4.17 -26.45 -27.08
CA LYS A 941 -4.05 -27.83 -26.57
C LYS A 941 -5.29 -28.68 -26.90
N LEU A 942 -6.48 -28.08 -26.88
CA LEU A 942 -7.77 -28.74 -27.16
C LEU A 942 -8.11 -28.80 -28.67
N LEU A 943 -7.62 -27.85 -29.48
CA LEU A 943 -7.82 -27.81 -30.94
C LEU A 943 -6.68 -28.49 -31.72
N CYS A 944 -5.46 -28.57 -31.16
CA CYS A 944 -4.31 -29.27 -31.76
C CYS A 944 -4.16 -30.72 -31.27
N LEU A 945 -5.28 -31.42 -31.06
CA LEU A 945 -5.30 -32.81 -30.60
C LEU A 945 -4.54 -33.82 -31.51
N PRO A 946 -4.05 -33.49 -32.72
CA PRO A 946 -3.04 -34.30 -33.40
C PRO A 946 -1.66 -33.63 -33.62
N CYS A 947 -1.41 -32.37 -33.24
CA CYS A 947 -0.15 -31.66 -33.57
C CYS A 947 0.69 -31.12 -32.38
N GLY A 948 1.11 -32.03 -31.50
CA GLY A 948 2.07 -31.73 -30.44
C GLY A 948 3.52 -31.61 -30.91
N CYS A 949 4.08 -30.38 -30.95
CA CYS A 949 5.54 -30.15 -30.91
C CYS A 949 5.94 -28.86 -30.17
N ALA A 950 5.22 -27.74 -30.36
CA ALA A 950 5.53 -26.47 -29.69
C ALA A 950 4.56 -26.16 -28.54
N ALA A 951 3.26 -26.34 -28.77
CA ALA A 951 2.23 -26.17 -27.74
C ALA A 951 2.40 -27.18 -26.59
N GLN A 952 2.87 -28.40 -26.85
CA GLN A 952 3.10 -29.41 -25.81
C GLN A 952 4.32 -29.08 -24.93
N LEU A 953 5.43 -28.63 -25.53
CA LEU A 953 6.63 -28.23 -24.79
C LEU A 953 6.40 -26.91 -24.04
N ALA A 954 5.78 -25.92 -24.69
CA ALA A 954 5.35 -24.69 -24.04
C ALA A 954 4.35 -25.00 -22.92
N ALA A 955 3.33 -25.84 -23.16
CA ALA A 955 2.41 -26.28 -22.12
C ALA A 955 3.11 -27.07 -21.01
N SER A 956 4.16 -27.85 -21.29
CA SER A 956 4.89 -28.64 -20.27
C SER A 956 5.85 -27.77 -19.44
N VAL A 957 6.48 -26.77 -20.07
CA VAL A 957 7.29 -25.74 -19.38
C VAL A 957 6.38 -24.88 -18.52
N VAL A 958 5.25 -24.43 -19.09
CA VAL A 958 4.24 -23.64 -18.41
C VAL A 958 3.55 -24.46 -17.30
N GLU A 959 3.27 -25.74 -17.52
CA GLU A 959 2.77 -26.66 -16.49
C GLU A 959 3.83 -26.92 -15.42
N GLY A 960 5.12 -26.89 -15.76
CA GLY A 960 6.23 -26.86 -14.82
C GLY A 960 6.28 -25.58 -13.98
N LEU A 961 5.96 -24.43 -14.57
CA LEU A 961 5.85 -23.12 -13.89
C LEU A 961 4.58 -23.01 -13.02
N VAL A 962 3.49 -23.68 -13.41
CA VAL A 962 2.25 -23.81 -12.63
C VAL A 962 2.43 -24.79 -11.46
N LYS A 963 3.24 -25.84 -11.64
CA LYS A 963 3.57 -26.83 -10.61
C LYS A 963 4.79 -26.44 -9.76
N LEU A 964 5.41 -25.28 -10.02
CA LEU A 964 6.58 -24.78 -9.30
C LEU A 964 6.36 -24.66 -7.78
N PRO A 965 5.19 -24.20 -7.28
CA PRO A 965 4.88 -24.19 -5.86
C PRO A 965 4.83 -25.61 -5.28
N LEU A 966 4.25 -26.56 -6.02
CA LEU A 966 4.16 -27.96 -5.59
C LEU A 966 5.54 -28.64 -5.56
N ARG A 967 6.41 -28.35 -6.52
CA ARG A 967 7.80 -28.84 -6.57
C ARG A 967 8.68 -28.19 -5.50
N GLY A 968 8.51 -26.89 -5.25
CA GLY A 968 9.16 -26.19 -4.14
C GLY A 968 8.71 -26.74 -2.78
N MET A 969 7.43 -27.08 -2.64
CA MET A 969 6.87 -27.70 -1.44
C MET A 969 7.38 -29.14 -1.25
N LEU A 970 7.51 -29.91 -2.32
CA LEU A 970 8.10 -31.27 -2.28
C LEU A 970 9.59 -31.22 -1.91
N TRP A 971 10.34 -30.28 -2.47
CA TRP A 971 11.75 -30.01 -2.11
C TRP A 971 11.89 -29.57 -0.65
N ALA A 972 11.01 -28.70 -0.18
CA ALA A 972 10.94 -28.27 1.22
C ALA A 972 10.60 -29.43 2.17
N SER A 973 9.73 -30.34 1.73
CA SER A 973 9.35 -31.56 2.46
C SER A 973 10.41 -32.68 2.46
N GLY A 974 11.49 -32.53 1.70
CA GLY A 974 12.58 -33.51 1.63
C GLY A 974 12.29 -34.77 0.80
N LYS A 975 11.21 -34.80 0.01
CA LYS A 975 10.86 -35.93 -0.86
C LYS A 975 11.43 -35.72 -2.28
N PRO A 976 12.14 -36.69 -2.88
CA PRO A 976 12.70 -36.53 -4.21
C PRO A 976 11.60 -36.55 -5.29
N SER A 977 11.64 -35.58 -6.21
CA SER A 977 10.77 -35.56 -7.39
C SER A 977 11.31 -36.50 -8.47
N GLN A 978 10.59 -37.56 -8.81
CA GLN A 978 10.89 -38.36 -10.01
C GLN A 978 10.57 -37.53 -11.27
N ALA A 979 11.56 -37.35 -12.14
CA ALA A 979 11.40 -36.86 -13.51
C ALA A 979 12.10 -37.85 -14.46
N PRO A 980 11.57 -38.07 -15.69
CA PRO A 980 12.05 -39.11 -16.59
C PRO A 980 13.35 -38.69 -17.29
N LEU A 981 14.39 -39.51 -17.18
CA LEU A 981 15.66 -39.38 -17.90
C LEU A 981 15.49 -39.86 -19.35
N ALA A 982 15.72 -38.97 -20.31
CA ALA A 982 15.97 -39.34 -21.70
C ALA A 982 17.44 -39.77 -21.83
N SER A 983 17.64 -41.05 -22.14
CA SER A 983 18.95 -41.66 -22.40
C SER A 983 19.52 -41.21 -23.74
N THR A 984 20.68 -40.56 -23.73
CA THR A 984 21.59 -40.53 -24.88
C THR A 984 22.31 -41.87 -24.94
N GLY A 985 22.04 -42.66 -25.98
CA GLY A 985 22.78 -43.88 -26.28
C GLY A 985 24.22 -43.56 -26.70
N GLY A 986 25.16 -44.22 -26.04
CA GLY A 986 26.56 -44.31 -26.44
C GLY A 986 27.10 -45.68 -26.03
N GLY A 987 27.21 -46.55 -27.03
CA GLY A 987 28.12 -47.72 -27.16
C GLY A 987 28.51 -48.50 -25.91
N GLY A 988 28.05 -49.75 -25.85
CA GLY A 988 28.50 -50.74 -24.87
C GLY A 988 29.85 -51.40 -25.18
N TYR A 989 30.46 -51.90 -24.11
CA TYR A 989 31.19 -53.17 -24.00
C TYR A 989 30.74 -53.71 -22.62
N ALA A 990 30.34 -54.95 -22.39
CA ALA A 990 30.50 -56.19 -23.12
C ALA A 990 29.32 -57.11 -22.75
N GLY A 991 28.91 -57.95 -23.70
CA GLY A 991 28.18 -59.17 -23.42
C GLY A 991 28.83 -60.29 -24.21
N ASN A 992 29.18 -61.39 -23.53
CA ASN A 992 29.13 -62.70 -24.14
C ASN A 992 28.79 -63.73 -23.06
N GLY A 993 27.50 -63.99 -22.89
CA GLY A 993 26.96 -65.20 -22.25
C GLY A 993 26.11 -65.88 -23.32
N GLY A 994 26.53 -67.06 -23.75
CA GLY A 994 25.94 -67.77 -24.88
C GLY A 994 24.59 -68.40 -24.57
N GLY A 995 23.80 -68.53 -25.64
CA GLY A 995 23.18 -69.81 -25.96
C GLY A 995 21.82 -70.13 -25.34
N ALA A 996 20.79 -69.76 -26.11
CA ALA A 996 19.66 -70.60 -26.50
C ALA A 996 18.57 -70.97 -25.48
N GLY A 997 17.33 -70.64 -25.87
CA GLY A 997 16.35 -71.71 -26.08
C GLY A 997 14.96 -71.53 -25.47
N TYR A 998 14.01 -71.19 -26.34
CA TYR A 998 12.62 -71.68 -26.43
C TYR A 998 11.61 -71.40 -25.30
N GLY A 999 10.43 -70.92 -25.74
CA GLY A 999 9.16 -71.52 -25.29
C GLY A 999 8.16 -70.60 -24.57
N GLY A 1000 7.43 -69.79 -25.32
CA GLY A 1000 5.96 -69.82 -25.42
C GLY A 1000 5.06 -69.77 -24.17
N SER A 1001 4.16 -68.78 -24.23
CA SER A 1001 2.69 -68.92 -24.09
C SER A 1001 2.02 -68.64 -22.74
N GLY A 1002 1.02 -67.74 -22.84
CA GLY A 1002 -0.20 -67.74 -22.03
C GLY A 1002 -0.23 -66.67 -20.95
N GLY A 1003 -1.12 -65.67 -20.96
CA GLY A 1003 -2.25 -65.44 -21.84
C GLY A 1003 -3.02 -64.19 -21.43
N SER A 1004 -3.82 -63.72 -22.40
CA SER A 1004 -5.04 -62.89 -22.30
C SER A 1004 -5.01 -61.63 -21.43
N SER A 1005 -5.31 -60.48 -22.02
CA SER A 1005 -6.70 -60.10 -22.28
C SER A 1005 -6.84 -58.59 -22.55
N TRP A 1006 -7.23 -58.26 -23.79
CA TRP A 1006 -8.21 -57.23 -24.21
C TRP A 1006 -8.17 -55.84 -23.52
N GLY A 1007 -8.10 -54.71 -24.22
CA GLY A 1007 -8.34 -54.45 -25.63
C GLY A 1007 -8.16 -52.96 -25.93
N ASP A 1008 -7.91 -52.76 -27.22
CA ASP A 1008 -7.38 -51.67 -28.01
C ASP A 1008 -8.18 -50.33 -28.09
N GLU A 1009 -7.51 -49.38 -28.77
CA GLU A 1009 -7.95 -48.19 -29.53
C GLU A 1009 -7.89 -46.79 -28.85
N GLY A 1010 -7.13 -45.81 -29.35
CA GLY A 1010 -6.19 -45.73 -30.47
C GLY A 1010 -5.47 -44.37 -30.46
N SER A 1011 -4.23 -44.30 -30.98
CA SER A 1011 -3.50 -43.02 -31.13
C SER A 1011 -2.79 -42.89 -32.49
N ASN A 1012 -3.23 -41.86 -33.22
CA ASN A 1012 -2.71 -41.32 -34.47
C ASN A 1012 -1.18 -41.29 -34.61
N GLN A 1013 -0.66 -41.69 -35.78
CA GLN A 1013 0.67 -41.30 -36.23
C GLN A 1013 0.73 -39.80 -36.61
N PRO A 1014 1.79 -39.05 -36.28
CA PRO A 1014 1.92 -37.63 -36.63
C PRO A 1014 2.69 -37.35 -37.94
N GLU A 1015 2.16 -36.39 -38.72
CA GLU A 1015 2.58 -35.83 -40.02
C GLU A 1015 4.07 -35.40 -40.22
N PRO A 1016 4.57 -35.30 -41.50
CA PRO A 1016 5.98 -35.10 -41.88
C PRO A 1016 6.63 -33.77 -41.47
N GLU A 1017 5.88 -32.67 -41.37
CA GLU A 1017 6.42 -31.31 -41.09
C GLU A 1017 7.10 -31.21 -39.71
N LYS A 1018 6.64 -32.01 -38.75
CA LYS A 1018 7.14 -32.04 -37.37
C LYS A 1018 8.59 -32.50 -37.26
N ARG A 1019 9.10 -33.28 -38.23
CA ARG A 1019 10.49 -33.75 -38.25
C ARG A 1019 11.49 -32.65 -38.60
N VAL A 1020 11.08 -31.59 -39.31
CA VAL A 1020 12.02 -30.61 -39.89
C VAL A 1020 12.45 -29.53 -38.89
N LEU A 1021 11.51 -28.96 -38.13
CA LEU A 1021 11.82 -27.92 -37.12
C LEU A 1021 12.63 -28.49 -35.95
N TRP A 1022 12.29 -29.70 -35.48
CA TRP A 1022 13.03 -30.37 -34.40
C TRP A 1022 14.45 -30.72 -34.80
N LYS A 1023 14.64 -31.18 -36.04
CA LYS A 1023 15.96 -31.39 -36.62
C LYS A 1023 16.75 -30.09 -36.70
N GLY A 1024 16.16 -29.02 -37.22
CA GLY A 1024 16.81 -27.70 -37.30
C GLY A 1024 17.19 -27.08 -35.95
N TRP A 1025 16.43 -27.34 -34.89
CA TRP A 1025 16.79 -26.98 -33.52
C TRP A 1025 17.95 -27.82 -32.98
N SER A 1026 17.87 -29.15 -33.15
CA SER A 1026 18.93 -30.08 -32.72
C SER A 1026 20.27 -29.77 -33.39
N ASP A 1027 20.26 -29.42 -34.68
CA ASP A 1027 21.46 -29.08 -35.45
C ASP A 1027 22.15 -27.80 -34.94
N ARG A 1028 21.38 -26.85 -34.41
CA ARG A 1028 21.89 -25.60 -33.82
C ARG A 1028 22.42 -25.78 -32.41
N VAL A 1029 21.75 -26.61 -31.59
CA VAL A 1029 22.26 -26.99 -30.26
C VAL A 1029 23.56 -27.79 -30.39
N ALA A 1030 23.68 -28.63 -31.42
CA ALA A 1030 24.91 -29.35 -31.72
C ALA A 1030 26.04 -28.41 -32.19
N ALA A 1031 25.73 -27.38 -32.98
CA ALA A 1031 26.70 -26.41 -33.47
C ALA A 1031 27.13 -25.36 -32.42
N ASP A 1032 26.23 -24.98 -31.51
CA ASP A 1032 26.51 -24.06 -30.41
C ASP A 1032 25.93 -24.59 -29.08
N PRO A 1033 26.78 -25.14 -28.19
CA PRO A 1033 26.36 -25.67 -26.89
C PRO A 1033 25.69 -24.64 -25.96
N GLN A 1034 25.92 -23.33 -26.19
CA GLN A 1034 25.29 -22.25 -25.41
C GLN A 1034 24.03 -21.69 -26.09
N PHE A 1035 23.61 -22.23 -27.24
CA PHE A 1035 22.48 -21.73 -28.02
C PHE A 1035 21.18 -21.68 -27.20
N THR A 1036 20.88 -22.71 -26.42
CA THR A 1036 19.69 -22.78 -25.57
C THR A 1036 19.68 -21.67 -24.50
N TYR A 1037 20.83 -21.40 -23.89
CA TYR A 1037 20.99 -20.33 -22.92
C TYR A 1037 20.84 -18.96 -23.58
N LYS A 1038 21.46 -18.74 -24.74
CA LYS A 1038 21.38 -17.48 -25.49
C LYS A 1038 19.93 -17.16 -25.87
N VAL A 1039 19.17 -18.15 -26.35
CA VAL A 1039 17.74 -17.99 -26.68
C VAL A 1039 16.92 -17.65 -25.41
N ALA A 1040 17.16 -18.35 -24.30
CA ALA A 1040 16.41 -18.12 -23.06
C ALA A 1040 16.64 -16.72 -22.49
N VAL A 1041 17.91 -16.29 -22.43
CA VAL A 1041 18.28 -14.95 -21.96
C VAL A 1041 17.74 -13.86 -22.89
N GLU A 1042 17.80 -14.07 -24.21
CA GLU A 1042 17.26 -13.12 -25.17
C GLU A 1042 15.74 -12.95 -25.04
N GLN A 1043 15.01 -14.03 -24.75
CA GLN A 1043 13.57 -13.95 -24.49
C GLN A 1043 13.27 -13.19 -23.19
N ILE A 1044 14.01 -13.47 -22.12
CA ILE A 1044 13.81 -12.80 -20.82
C ILE A 1044 14.14 -11.31 -20.92
N LEU A 1045 15.32 -10.97 -21.44
CA LEU A 1045 15.82 -9.59 -21.50
C LEU A 1045 15.13 -8.80 -22.62
N GLY A 1046 14.98 -9.39 -23.80
CA GLY A 1046 14.38 -8.70 -24.95
C GLY A 1046 12.88 -8.47 -24.81
N VAL A 1047 12.12 -9.46 -24.34
CA VAL A 1047 10.68 -9.26 -24.10
C VAL A 1047 10.46 -8.43 -22.83
N GLY A 1048 11.26 -8.66 -21.78
CA GLY A 1048 11.19 -7.90 -20.54
C GLY A 1048 11.47 -6.40 -20.75
N SER A 1049 12.52 -6.06 -21.50
CA SER A 1049 12.83 -4.66 -21.82
C SER A 1049 11.75 -3.98 -22.68
N ALA A 1050 11.14 -4.70 -23.63
CA ALA A 1050 10.04 -4.19 -24.43
C ALA A 1050 8.80 -3.86 -23.56
N VAL A 1051 8.44 -4.75 -22.63
CA VAL A 1051 7.35 -4.52 -21.67
C VAL A 1051 7.68 -3.37 -20.72
N ILE A 1052 8.90 -3.28 -20.20
CA ILE A 1052 9.34 -2.18 -19.33
C ILE A 1052 9.31 -0.85 -20.09
N GLY A 1053 9.71 -0.82 -21.36
CA GLY A 1053 9.61 0.37 -22.22
C GLY A 1053 8.16 0.82 -22.44
N ASP A 1054 7.25 -0.13 -22.70
CA ASP A 1054 5.82 0.14 -22.80
C ASP A 1054 5.24 0.64 -21.46
N MET A 1055 5.66 0.07 -20.33
CA MET A 1055 5.28 0.51 -18.98
C MET A 1055 5.76 1.94 -18.69
N ALA A 1056 7.01 2.25 -19.04
CA ALA A 1056 7.63 3.55 -18.78
C ALA A 1056 7.00 4.68 -19.62
N SER A 1057 6.49 4.36 -20.82
CA SER A 1057 5.84 5.32 -21.70
C SER A 1057 4.36 5.59 -21.36
N ARG A 1058 3.76 4.82 -20.44
CA ARG A 1058 2.31 4.88 -20.14
C ARG A 1058 2.03 5.17 -18.65
N PRO A 1059 1.51 6.35 -18.30
CA PRO A 1059 1.36 6.78 -16.91
C PRO A 1059 0.29 6.03 -16.08
N ASN A 1060 -0.54 5.16 -16.69
CA ASN A 1060 -1.62 4.42 -16.04
C ASN A 1060 -1.56 2.91 -16.29
N TRP A 1061 -0.35 2.34 -16.29
CA TRP A 1061 -0.19 0.90 -16.47
C TRP A 1061 -0.92 0.13 -15.35
N GLY A 1062 -1.88 -0.72 -15.74
CA GLY A 1062 -2.76 -1.47 -14.84
C GLY A 1062 -3.57 -2.55 -15.57
N LEU A 1063 -4.47 -3.24 -14.85
CA LEU A 1063 -5.32 -4.32 -15.40
C LEU A 1063 -6.22 -3.87 -16.57
N ASP A 1064 -6.36 -2.56 -16.77
CA ASP A 1064 -7.18 -1.95 -17.80
C ASP A 1064 -6.49 -1.84 -19.18
N GLU A 1065 -5.24 -2.29 -19.36
CA GLU A 1065 -4.54 -2.29 -20.67
C GLU A 1065 -3.82 -3.63 -20.96
N LEU A 1066 -4.33 -4.74 -20.39
CA LEU A 1066 -3.76 -6.09 -20.57
C LEU A 1066 -3.72 -6.57 -22.03
N ASP A 1067 -4.63 -6.06 -22.86
CA ASP A 1067 -4.71 -6.29 -24.30
C ASP A 1067 -3.44 -5.83 -25.04
N PHE A 1068 -2.93 -4.64 -24.72
CA PHE A 1068 -1.69 -4.11 -25.32
C PHE A 1068 -0.44 -4.84 -24.80
N VAL A 1069 -0.39 -5.13 -23.50
CA VAL A 1069 0.72 -5.91 -22.91
C VAL A 1069 0.81 -7.30 -23.54
N PHE A 1070 -0.35 -7.95 -23.72
CA PHE A 1070 -0.40 -9.27 -24.38
C PHE A 1070 0.07 -9.21 -25.84
N ALA A 1071 -0.34 -8.19 -26.61
CA ALA A 1071 0.12 -8.02 -27.98
C ALA A 1071 1.65 -7.81 -28.07
N THR A 1072 2.22 -6.97 -27.19
CA THR A 1072 3.68 -6.74 -27.12
C THR A 1072 4.45 -8.02 -26.77
N LEU A 1073 3.95 -8.82 -25.82
CA LEU A 1073 4.56 -10.11 -25.46
C LEU A 1073 4.61 -11.08 -26.65
N VAL A 1074 3.49 -11.24 -27.36
CA VAL A 1074 3.40 -12.18 -28.49
C VAL A 1074 4.32 -11.77 -29.63
N VAL A 1075 4.28 -10.50 -30.03
CA VAL A 1075 5.09 -9.98 -31.15
C VAL A 1075 6.59 -10.00 -30.79
N GLY A 1076 6.94 -9.54 -29.58
CA GLY A 1076 8.32 -9.52 -29.10
C GLY A 1076 8.93 -10.92 -29.04
N SER A 1077 8.19 -11.91 -28.56
CA SER A 1077 8.68 -13.29 -28.49
C SER A 1077 8.98 -13.90 -29.86
N ILE A 1078 8.11 -13.68 -30.85
CA ILE A 1078 8.30 -14.19 -32.22
C ILE A 1078 9.54 -13.57 -32.87
N VAL A 1079 9.66 -12.25 -32.78
CA VAL A 1079 10.76 -11.50 -33.39
C VAL A 1079 12.10 -11.88 -32.76
N ASN A 1080 12.18 -11.91 -31.43
CA ASN A 1080 13.42 -12.26 -30.73
C ASN A 1080 13.83 -13.71 -30.99
N PHE A 1081 12.87 -14.63 -31.09
CA PHE A 1081 13.15 -16.02 -31.41
C PHE A 1081 13.68 -16.16 -32.84
N ALA A 1082 13.07 -15.47 -33.81
CA ALA A 1082 13.49 -15.52 -35.20
C ALA A 1082 14.93 -15.00 -35.40
N LEU A 1083 15.29 -13.90 -34.75
CA LEU A 1083 16.65 -13.33 -34.80
C LEU A 1083 17.69 -14.30 -34.25
N MET A 1084 17.40 -14.95 -33.12
CA MET A 1084 18.30 -15.93 -32.53
C MET A 1084 18.37 -17.23 -33.34
N TYR A 1085 17.23 -17.72 -33.82
CA TYR A 1085 17.15 -19.01 -34.51
C TYR A 1085 17.77 -18.93 -35.91
N LEU A 1086 17.49 -17.88 -36.69
CA LEU A 1086 17.92 -17.82 -38.09
C LEU A 1086 19.39 -17.42 -38.26
N LEU A 1087 20.03 -16.80 -37.26
CA LEU A 1087 21.46 -16.44 -37.30
C LEU A 1087 22.36 -17.47 -36.60
N ALA A 1088 21.78 -18.44 -35.89
CA ALA A 1088 22.55 -19.50 -35.28
C ALA A 1088 23.19 -20.40 -36.34
N PRO A 1089 24.48 -20.77 -36.18
CA PRO A 1089 25.16 -21.66 -37.10
C PRO A 1089 24.50 -23.05 -37.09
N THR A 1090 24.53 -23.73 -38.24
CA THR A 1090 24.12 -25.12 -38.38
C THR A 1090 25.30 -25.98 -38.76
N GLY A 1091 25.37 -27.21 -38.22
CA GLY A 1091 26.41 -28.17 -38.62
C GLY A 1091 26.39 -28.46 -40.12
N ALA A 1092 27.52 -28.94 -40.66
CA ALA A 1092 27.65 -29.35 -42.05
C ALA A 1092 26.84 -30.64 -42.31
N GLY A 1093 25.53 -30.52 -42.56
CA GLY A 1093 24.67 -31.68 -42.79
C GLY A 1093 23.42 -31.39 -43.64
N GLY A 1094 23.47 -31.82 -44.90
CA GLY A 1094 22.31 -32.26 -45.71
C GLY A 1094 21.32 -31.21 -46.23
N THR A 1095 21.38 -30.93 -47.54
CA THR A 1095 20.30 -30.27 -48.28
C THR A 1095 19.07 -31.19 -48.36
N ALA A 1096 17.93 -30.75 -47.82
CA ALA A 1096 16.68 -31.50 -47.92
C ALA A 1096 16.05 -31.29 -49.31
N ALA A 1097 16.34 -32.21 -50.24
CA ALA A 1097 15.60 -32.31 -51.50
C ALA A 1097 14.13 -32.66 -51.18
N GLY A 1098 13.20 -31.78 -51.58
CA GLY A 1098 11.75 -31.96 -51.38
C GLY A 1098 11.06 -31.02 -50.38
N ALA A 1099 11.79 -30.10 -49.73
CA ALA A 1099 11.19 -29.15 -48.78
C ALA A 1099 10.30 -28.10 -49.48
N SER A 1100 9.21 -27.68 -48.82
CA SER A 1100 8.33 -26.60 -49.30
C SER A 1100 9.10 -25.30 -49.55
N LEU A 1101 8.58 -24.40 -50.40
CA LEU A 1101 9.23 -23.12 -50.70
C LEU A 1101 9.52 -22.31 -49.42
N VAL A 1102 8.57 -22.33 -48.47
CA VAL A 1102 8.70 -21.68 -47.16
C VAL A 1102 9.84 -22.31 -46.36
N THR A 1103 9.88 -23.64 -46.27
CA THR A 1103 10.95 -24.36 -45.58
C THR A 1103 12.32 -24.10 -46.22
N LYS A 1104 12.40 -23.99 -47.55
CA LYS A 1104 13.64 -23.63 -48.27
C LYS A 1104 14.08 -22.20 -47.96
N LEU A 1105 13.16 -21.24 -47.92
CA LEU A 1105 13.44 -19.84 -47.61
C LEU A 1105 14.01 -19.65 -46.20
N PHE A 1106 13.43 -20.32 -45.21
CA PHE A 1106 13.83 -20.25 -43.79
C PHE A 1106 14.97 -21.21 -43.41
N SER A 1107 15.52 -21.94 -44.38
CA SER A 1107 16.70 -22.80 -44.20
C SER A 1107 17.94 -22.16 -44.80
N ASP A 1108 19.11 -22.73 -44.50
CA ASP A 1108 20.38 -22.26 -45.07
C ASP A 1108 20.58 -22.75 -46.53
N HIS A 1109 19.56 -23.33 -47.16
CA HIS A 1109 19.64 -24.01 -48.45
C HIS A 1109 20.18 -23.11 -49.57
N TYR A 1110 19.59 -21.92 -49.77
CA TYR A 1110 20.02 -21.00 -50.83
C TYR A 1110 21.38 -20.36 -50.53
N LEU A 1111 21.64 -20.02 -49.26
CA LEU A 1111 22.93 -19.49 -48.84
C LEU A 1111 24.06 -20.48 -49.07
N LYS A 1112 23.86 -21.75 -48.69
CA LYS A 1112 24.82 -22.83 -48.94
C LYS A 1112 24.98 -23.09 -50.46
N ALA A 1113 23.90 -23.01 -51.25
CA ALA A 1113 23.96 -23.15 -52.71
C ALA A 1113 24.71 -22.01 -53.40
N TRP A 1114 24.68 -20.80 -52.84
CA TRP A 1114 25.41 -19.63 -53.34
C TRP A 1114 26.82 -19.47 -52.73
N GLY A 1115 27.29 -20.46 -51.95
CA GLY A 1115 28.60 -20.41 -51.32
C GLY A 1115 28.74 -19.33 -50.25
N ALA A 1116 27.64 -18.96 -49.59
CA ALA A 1116 27.58 -17.96 -48.52
C ALA A 1116 27.41 -18.59 -47.13
N PRO A 1117 27.83 -17.89 -46.05
CA PRO A 1117 27.61 -18.34 -44.67
C PRO A 1117 26.14 -18.67 -44.39
N GLY A 1118 25.89 -19.72 -43.59
CA GLY A 1118 24.53 -20.18 -43.29
C GLY A 1118 23.87 -19.40 -42.16
N GLY A 1119 24.58 -19.22 -41.05
CA GLY A 1119 24.13 -18.50 -39.85
C GLY A 1119 24.37 -16.99 -40.00
N HIS A 1120 25.58 -16.54 -39.64
CA HIS A 1120 25.93 -15.11 -39.62
C HIS A 1120 27.13 -14.79 -40.52
N MET A 1121 27.22 -13.54 -40.97
CA MET A 1121 28.21 -13.05 -41.93
C MET A 1121 29.65 -13.08 -41.41
N PHE A 1122 29.89 -13.38 -40.13
CA PHE A 1122 31.21 -13.47 -39.51
C PHE A 1122 31.77 -14.89 -39.44
N GLU A 1123 31.05 -15.91 -39.94
CA GLU A 1123 31.58 -17.28 -40.00
C GLU A 1123 32.93 -17.34 -40.75
N PRO A 1124 33.92 -18.11 -40.26
CA PRO A 1124 35.23 -18.22 -40.89
C PRO A 1124 35.16 -18.94 -42.25
N GLY A 1125 36.11 -18.67 -43.15
CA GLY A 1125 36.24 -19.40 -44.42
C GLY A 1125 35.49 -18.85 -45.64
N PHE A 1126 34.82 -17.68 -45.53
CA PHE A 1126 34.07 -17.06 -46.62
C PHE A 1126 34.65 -15.71 -47.09
N ALA A 1127 34.58 -15.44 -48.40
CA ALA A 1127 34.97 -14.16 -49.01
C ALA A 1127 33.99 -13.02 -48.66
N VAL A 1128 34.45 -11.77 -48.75
CA VAL A 1128 33.64 -10.57 -48.41
C VAL A 1128 32.34 -10.49 -49.22
N THR A 1129 32.38 -10.86 -50.50
CA THR A 1129 31.19 -10.88 -51.36
C THR A 1129 30.15 -11.90 -50.89
N ALA A 1130 30.58 -13.09 -50.46
CA ALA A 1130 29.71 -14.12 -49.90
C ALA A 1130 29.09 -13.70 -48.55
N ARG A 1131 29.81 -12.92 -47.74
CA ARG A 1131 29.31 -12.33 -46.48
C ARG A 1131 28.22 -11.29 -46.73
N LEU A 1132 28.39 -10.45 -47.76
CA LEU A 1132 27.38 -9.48 -48.18
C LEU A 1132 26.09 -10.18 -48.65
N VAL A 1133 26.22 -11.30 -49.37
CA VAL A 1133 25.06 -12.13 -49.78
C VAL A 1133 24.29 -12.64 -48.56
N ASN A 1134 24.96 -13.14 -47.51
CA ASN A 1134 24.29 -13.53 -46.26
C ASN A 1134 23.55 -12.34 -45.62
N PHE A 1135 24.23 -11.20 -45.47
CA PHE A 1135 23.66 -10.01 -44.85
C PHE A 1135 22.37 -9.55 -45.55
N LEU A 1136 22.40 -9.45 -46.89
CA LEU A 1136 21.24 -9.03 -47.69
C LEU A 1136 20.10 -10.05 -47.68
N TYR A 1137 20.43 -11.35 -47.77
CA TYR A 1137 19.43 -12.41 -47.76
C TYR A 1137 18.72 -12.52 -46.41
N LYS A 1138 19.48 -12.57 -45.29
CA LYS A 1138 18.91 -12.59 -43.94
C LYS A 1138 18.15 -11.30 -43.65
N GLY A 1139 18.65 -10.15 -44.11
CA GLY A 1139 17.95 -8.87 -44.01
C GLY A 1139 16.60 -8.88 -44.72
N THR A 1140 16.50 -9.48 -45.90
CA THR A 1140 15.23 -9.62 -46.64
C THR A 1140 14.24 -10.50 -45.89
N ILE A 1141 14.70 -11.63 -45.32
CA ILE A 1141 13.87 -12.51 -44.49
C ILE A 1141 13.39 -11.79 -43.24
N PHE A 1142 14.28 -11.10 -42.52
CA PHE A 1142 13.92 -10.35 -41.33
C PHE A 1142 12.96 -9.20 -41.63
N ALA A 1143 13.12 -8.50 -42.76
CA ALA A 1143 12.14 -7.50 -43.20
C ALA A 1143 10.75 -8.12 -43.42
N GLY A 1144 10.67 -9.31 -44.01
CA GLY A 1144 9.42 -10.06 -44.17
C GLY A 1144 8.79 -10.44 -42.82
N ILE A 1145 9.59 -10.94 -41.87
CA ILE A 1145 9.13 -11.26 -40.51
C ILE A 1145 8.66 -9.99 -39.78
N GLY A 1146 9.41 -8.88 -39.89
CA GLY A 1146 9.05 -7.58 -39.32
C GLY A 1146 7.73 -7.06 -39.88
N MET A 1147 7.53 -7.14 -41.20
CA MET A 1147 6.26 -6.77 -41.83
C MET A 1147 5.09 -7.62 -41.30
N ALA A 1148 5.27 -8.94 -41.20
CA ALA A 1148 4.26 -9.85 -40.67
C ALA A 1148 3.96 -9.59 -39.19
N ALA A 1149 4.99 -9.32 -38.38
CA ALA A 1149 4.87 -8.95 -36.97
C ALA A 1149 4.14 -7.61 -36.78
N GLY A 1150 4.44 -6.60 -37.60
CA GLY A 1150 3.75 -5.31 -37.57
C GLY A 1150 2.28 -5.41 -37.95
N LEU A 1151 1.95 -6.19 -38.99
CA LEU A 1151 0.56 -6.46 -39.39
C LEU A 1151 -0.17 -7.28 -38.31
N GLY A 1152 0.41 -8.42 -37.90
CA GLY A 1152 -0.17 -9.33 -36.91
C GLY A 1152 -0.39 -8.68 -35.55
N GLY A 1153 0.58 -7.89 -35.07
CA GLY A 1153 0.46 -7.14 -33.82
C GLY A 1153 -0.65 -6.09 -33.86
N THR A 1154 -0.82 -5.43 -35.00
CA THR A 1154 -1.89 -4.43 -35.21
C THR A 1154 -3.27 -5.10 -35.27
N PHE A 1155 -3.40 -6.23 -35.99
CA PHE A 1155 -4.63 -7.01 -36.03
C PHE A 1155 -4.98 -7.60 -34.67
N LEU A 1156 -4.01 -8.12 -33.93
CA LEU A 1156 -4.22 -8.67 -32.59
C LEU A 1156 -4.67 -7.58 -31.62
N SER A 1157 -4.01 -6.42 -31.62
CA SER A 1157 -4.39 -5.29 -30.77
C SER A 1157 -5.80 -4.78 -31.11
N ASN A 1158 -6.12 -4.59 -32.39
CA ASN A 1158 -7.44 -4.16 -32.84
C ASN A 1158 -8.53 -5.20 -32.57
N GLY A 1159 -8.23 -6.49 -32.69
CA GLY A 1159 -9.15 -7.59 -32.40
C GLY A 1159 -9.46 -7.72 -30.92
N LEU A 1160 -8.45 -7.58 -30.05
CA LEU A 1160 -8.63 -7.56 -28.60
C LEU A 1160 -9.42 -6.32 -28.16
N LEU A 1161 -9.15 -5.16 -28.75
CA LEU A 1161 -9.94 -3.94 -28.56
C LEU A 1161 -11.40 -4.13 -28.99
N ALA A 1162 -11.64 -4.73 -30.16
CA ALA A 1162 -13.00 -5.00 -30.65
C ALA A 1162 -13.76 -6.00 -29.76
N LEU A 1163 -13.08 -7.06 -29.30
CA LEU A 1163 -13.64 -8.03 -28.35
C LEU A 1163 -13.96 -7.36 -27.00
N ARG A 1164 -13.09 -6.47 -26.54
CA ARG A 1164 -13.29 -5.70 -25.31
C ARG A 1164 -14.44 -4.70 -25.41
N CYS A 1165 -14.56 -3.97 -26.51
CA CYS A 1165 -15.73 -3.13 -26.78
C CYS A 1165 -17.04 -3.94 -26.86
N LYS A 1166 -16.95 -5.21 -27.27
CA LYS A 1166 -18.11 -6.13 -27.33
C LYS A 1166 -18.50 -6.69 -25.96
N LEU A 1167 -17.51 -6.92 -25.08
CA LEU A 1167 -17.71 -7.41 -23.71
C LEU A 1167 -18.05 -6.28 -22.72
N ASP A 1168 -17.54 -5.07 -22.96
CA ASP A 1168 -17.82 -3.86 -22.20
C ASP A 1168 -18.14 -2.69 -23.14
N PRO A 1169 -19.43 -2.45 -23.44
CA PRO A 1169 -19.87 -1.35 -24.30
C PRO A 1169 -19.61 0.05 -23.73
N SER A 1170 -19.19 0.17 -22.46
CA SER A 1170 -18.83 1.44 -21.83
C SER A 1170 -17.35 1.82 -22.02
N TYR A 1171 -16.54 0.89 -22.55
CA TYR A 1171 -15.13 1.09 -22.83
C TYR A 1171 -14.92 2.07 -24.00
N VAL A 1172 -14.29 3.21 -23.73
CA VAL A 1172 -13.91 4.21 -24.74
C VAL A 1172 -12.39 4.16 -24.96
N ASN A 1173 -11.98 3.72 -26.15
CA ASN A 1173 -10.56 3.68 -26.54
C ASN A 1173 -10.00 5.11 -26.63
N LYS A 1174 -8.94 5.39 -25.86
CA LYS A 1174 -8.27 6.70 -25.78
C LYS A 1174 -7.21 6.91 -26.88
N ASN A 1175 -6.79 5.85 -27.57
CA ASN A 1175 -5.70 5.89 -28.54
C ASN A 1175 -6.24 5.71 -29.97
N THR A 1176 -5.89 6.64 -30.86
CA THR A 1176 -6.07 6.44 -32.31
C THR A 1176 -5.14 5.33 -32.80
N PRO A 1177 -5.65 4.31 -33.51
CA PRO A 1177 -4.81 3.24 -34.04
C PRO A 1177 -3.78 3.82 -35.03
N PRO A 1178 -2.52 3.35 -34.99
CA PRO A 1178 -1.50 3.81 -35.92
C PRO A 1178 -1.87 3.39 -37.35
N ASN A 1179 -1.35 4.11 -38.35
CA ASN A 1179 -1.47 3.70 -39.74
C ASN A 1179 -0.81 2.31 -39.90
N VAL A 1180 -1.64 1.31 -40.22
CA VAL A 1180 -1.24 -0.10 -40.27
C VAL A 1180 -0.09 -0.33 -41.26
N VAL A 1181 -0.13 0.36 -42.40
CA VAL A 1181 0.90 0.25 -43.46
C VAL A 1181 2.20 0.91 -43.00
N ALA A 1182 2.13 2.09 -42.39
CA ALA A 1182 3.31 2.78 -41.88
C ALA A 1182 3.97 2.01 -40.72
N ASN A 1183 3.16 1.41 -39.84
CA ASN A 1183 3.64 0.57 -38.75
C ASN A 1183 4.32 -0.71 -39.28
N ALA A 1184 3.70 -1.40 -40.25
CA ALA A 1184 4.29 -2.59 -40.86
C ALA A 1184 5.59 -2.28 -41.61
N ALA A 1185 5.66 -1.15 -42.32
CA ALA A 1185 6.88 -0.68 -42.99
C ALA A 1185 7.99 -0.34 -42.00
N CYS A 1186 7.65 0.30 -40.87
CA CYS A 1186 8.60 0.59 -39.79
C CYS A 1186 9.18 -0.69 -39.19
N TRP A 1187 8.37 -1.70 -38.88
CA TRP A 1187 8.85 -3.00 -38.40
C TRP A 1187 9.70 -3.75 -39.43
N ALA A 1188 9.33 -3.69 -40.71
CA ALA A 1188 10.12 -4.29 -41.79
C ALA A 1188 11.51 -3.64 -41.92
N GLY A 1189 11.57 -2.31 -41.92
CA GLY A 1189 12.82 -1.56 -41.96
C GLY A 1189 13.69 -1.81 -40.72
N HIS A 1190 13.08 -1.83 -39.54
CA HIS A 1190 13.79 -2.08 -38.29
C HIS A 1190 14.44 -3.47 -38.29
N MET A 1191 13.67 -4.49 -38.64
CA MET A 1191 14.14 -5.87 -38.66
C MET A 1191 15.16 -6.13 -39.76
N GLY A 1192 14.93 -5.63 -40.97
CA GLY A 1192 15.79 -5.88 -42.11
C GLY A 1192 17.16 -5.21 -42.04
N PHE A 1193 17.24 -4.02 -41.42
CA PHE A 1193 18.47 -3.24 -41.33
C PHE A 1193 19.05 -3.21 -39.91
N SER A 1194 18.32 -2.63 -38.94
CA SER A 1194 18.85 -2.44 -37.57
C SER A 1194 19.05 -3.77 -36.85
N SER A 1195 18.00 -4.59 -36.72
CA SER A 1195 18.09 -5.86 -36.01
C SER A 1195 19.01 -6.84 -36.72
N ASN A 1196 18.92 -6.96 -38.04
CA ASN A 1196 19.83 -7.80 -38.81
C ASN A 1196 21.30 -7.44 -38.53
N LEU A 1197 21.70 -6.17 -38.67
CA LEU A 1197 23.07 -5.74 -38.42
C LEU A 1197 23.53 -6.02 -36.98
N ARG A 1198 22.71 -5.62 -36.01
CA ARG A 1198 23.04 -5.79 -34.58
C ARG A 1198 23.22 -7.25 -34.19
N TYR A 1199 22.30 -8.13 -34.59
CA TYR A 1199 22.39 -9.55 -34.24
C TYR A 1199 23.45 -10.28 -35.04
N GLN A 1200 23.77 -9.85 -36.27
CA GLN A 1200 24.93 -10.35 -37.01
C GLN A 1200 26.23 -10.06 -36.24
N ILE A 1201 26.41 -8.81 -35.78
CA ILE A 1201 27.58 -8.40 -34.98
C ILE A 1201 27.62 -9.16 -33.65
N LEU A 1202 26.49 -9.30 -32.98
CA LEU A 1202 26.37 -10.00 -31.70
C LEU A 1202 26.77 -11.47 -31.81
N ASN A 1203 26.32 -12.18 -32.85
CA ASN A 1203 26.72 -13.56 -33.09
C ASN A 1203 28.20 -13.67 -33.50
N GLY A 1204 28.72 -12.70 -34.26
CA GLY A 1204 30.15 -12.61 -34.54
C GLY A 1204 31.00 -12.42 -33.29
N PHE A 1205 30.56 -11.57 -32.36
CA PHE A 1205 31.20 -11.38 -31.06
C PHE A 1205 31.16 -12.66 -30.21
N ASP A 1206 30.00 -13.30 -30.11
CA ASP A 1206 29.86 -14.55 -29.37
C ASP A 1206 30.80 -15.62 -29.93
N MET A 1207 30.92 -15.74 -31.26
CA MET A 1207 31.83 -16.69 -31.92
C MET A 1207 33.30 -16.45 -31.55
N LEU A 1208 33.72 -15.19 -31.43
CA LEU A 1208 35.11 -14.84 -31.07
C LEU A 1208 35.41 -15.07 -29.59
N VAL A 1209 34.47 -14.75 -28.70
CA VAL A 1209 34.71 -14.72 -27.26
C VAL A 1209 34.39 -16.05 -26.59
N GLN A 1210 33.37 -16.78 -27.05
CA GLN A 1210 32.96 -18.07 -26.48
C GLN A 1210 34.09 -19.09 -26.30
N PRO A 1211 35.03 -19.28 -27.26
CA PRO A 1211 36.15 -20.20 -27.05
C PRO A 1211 37.27 -19.62 -26.17
N ALA A 1212 37.33 -18.31 -25.95
CA ALA A 1212 38.43 -17.63 -25.26
C ALA A 1212 38.25 -17.52 -23.73
N ILE A 1213 37.03 -17.75 -23.20
CA ILE A 1213 36.71 -17.58 -21.78
C ILE A 1213 35.88 -18.74 -21.21
N PRO A 1214 35.93 -19.00 -19.89
CA PRO A 1214 35.10 -20.01 -19.24
C PRO A 1214 33.59 -19.78 -19.45
N SER A 1215 32.82 -20.86 -19.62
CA SER A 1215 31.39 -20.78 -19.95
C SER A 1215 30.55 -20.00 -18.93
N GLY A 1216 30.92 -20.00 -17.64
CA GLY A 1216 30.25 -19.18 -16.62
C GLY A 1216 30.42 -17.67 -16.87
N ILE A 1217 31.63 -17.24 -17.22
CA ILE A 1217 31.95 -15.83 -17.51
C ILE A 1217 31.31 -15.42 -18.85
N PHE A 1218 31.35 -16.31 -19.85
CA PHE A 1218 30.69 -16.10 -21.13
C PHE A 1218 29.19 -15.84 -20.98
N ARG A 1219 28.50 -16.63 -20.14
CA ARG A 1219 27.06 -16.46 -19.85
C ARG A 1219 26.73 -15.10 -19.26
N ILE A 1220 27.57 -14.58 -18.36
CA ILE A 1220 27.39 -13.25 -17.78
C ILE A 1220 27.61 -12.18 -18.85
N LEU A 1221 28.74 -12.25 -19.57
CA LEU A 1221 29.11 -11.27 -20.59
C LEU A 1221 28.09 -11.20 -21.74
N THR A 1222 27.66 -12.36 -22.26
CA THR A 1222 26.68 -12.44 -23.35
C THR A 1222 25.30 -11.93 -22.91
N SER A 1223 24.94 -12.07 -21.63
CA SER A 1223 23.71 -11.49 -21.07
C SER A 1223 23.76 -9.97 -21.00
N VAL A 1224 24.89 -9.39 -20.54
CA VAL A 1224 25.07 -7.92 -20.46
C VAL A 1224 25.03 -7.29 -21.85
N ILE A 1225 25.73 -7.89 -22.82
CA ILE A 1225 25.75 -7.38 -24.19
C ILE A 1225 24.37 -7.50 -24.85
N ARG A 1226 23.62 -8.58 -24.57
CA ARG A 1226 22.23 -8.73 -25.05
C ARG A 1226 21.27 -7.72 -24.42
N ALA A 1227 21.45 -7.38 -23.14
CA ALA A 1227 20.70 -6.30 -22.51
C ALA A 1227 20.97 -4.96 -23.23
N GLY A 1228 22.24 -4.60 -23.42
CA GLY A 1228 22.63 -3.39 -24.14
C GLY A 1228 22.14 -3.37 -25.58
N ASN A 1229 22.19 -4.52 -26.28
CA ASN A 1229 21.68 -4.66 -27.63
C ASN A 1229 20.17 -4.40 -27.70
N ASN A 1230 19.38 -4.91 -26.74
CA ASN A 1230 17.94 -4.68 -26.71
C ASN A 1230 17.59 -3.21 -26.44
N VAL A 1231 18.34 -2.53 -25.59
CA VAL A 1231 18.20 -1.07 -25.37
C VAL A 1231 18.48 -0.29 -26.66
N ALA A 1232 19.60 -0.58 -27.33
CA ALA A 1232 19.94 0.04 -28.63
C ALA A 1232 18.88 -0.28 -29.72
N GLY A 1233 18.29 -1.48 -29.66
CA GLY A 1233 17.15 -1.88 -30.47
C GLY A 1233 15.92 -0.99 -30.26
N GLY A 1234 15.50 -0.82 -29.01
CA GLY A 1234 14.38 0.07 -28.67
C GLY A 1234 14.61 1.51 -29.15
N MET A 1235 15.81 2.06 -28.94
CA MET A 1235 16.15 3.43 -29.38
C MET A 1235 16.10 3.57 -30.91
N SER A 1236 16.68 2.62 -31.65
CA SER A 1236 16.66 2.66 -33.12
C SER A 1236 15.28 2.41 -33.71
N PHE A 1237 14.40 1.65 -33.02
CA PHE A 1237 13.00 1.52 -33.40
C PHE A 1237 12.25 2.84 -33.26
N VAL A 1238 12.41 3.56 -32.14
CA VAL A 1238 11.78 4.88 -31.93
C VAL A 1238 12.23 5.90 -32.97
N LEU A 1239 13.52 5.93 -33.30
CA LEU A 1239 14.05 6.80 -34.35
C LEU A 1239 13.39 6.48 -35.71
N LEU A 1240 13.30 5.21 -36.06
CA LEU A 1240 12.69 4.78 -37.31
C LEU A 1240 11.17 5.05 -37.34
N ALA A 1241 10.47 4.86 -36.22
CA ALA A 1241 9.06 5.17 -36.07
C ALA A 1241 8.76 6.66 -36.28
N LYS A 1242 9.68 7.56 -35.88
CA LYS A 1242 9.60 8.99 -36.19
C LYS A 1242 9.78 9.26 -37.69
N ILE A 1243 10.73 8.60 -38.33
CA ILE A 1243 10.99 8.75 -39.79
C ILE A 1243 9.79 8.30 -40.62
N PHE A 1244 9.16 7.17 -40.27
CA PHE A 1244 7.96 6.67 -40.96
C PHE A 1244 6.66 7.40 -40.55
N GLY A 1245 6.73 8.43 -39.70
CA GLY A 1245 5.55 9.19 -39.25
C GLY A 1245 4.60 8.39 -38.36
N VAL A 1246 5.04 7.27 -37.81
CA VAL A 1246 4.30 6.45 -36.84
C VAL A 1246 4.29 7.12 -35.46
N GLN A 1247 5.30 7.94 -35.15
CA GLN A 1247 5.38 8.81 -33.98
C GLN A 1247 5.70 10.26 -34.39
N LYS A 1248 5.15 11.26 -33.68
CA LYS A 1248 5.39 12.69 -33.99
C LYS A 1248 6.86 13.08 -33.68
N ALA A 1249 7.50 13.82 -34.59
CA ALA A 1249 8.84 14.37 -34.39
C ALA A 1249 8.82 15.50 -33.34
N ALA A 1250 9.70 15.41 -32.34
CA ALA A 1250 10.03 16.47 -31.40
C ALA A 1250 11.34 17.15 -31.86
N GLY A 1251 11.55 18.42 -31.50
CA GLY A 1251 12.65 19.24 -32.03
C GLY A 1251 14.03 18.72 -31.61
N ALA A 1252 15.09 19.14 -32.31
CA ALA A 1252 16.46 18.69 -32.04
C ALA A 1252 16.95 18.98 -30.60
N GLU A 1253 16.37 19.98 -29.92
CA GLU A 1253 16.62 20.28 -28.51
C GLU A 1253 16.09 19.18 -27.57
N ASP A 1254 14.95 18.55 -27.88
CA ASP A 1254 14.34 17.51 -27.04
C ASP A 1254 15.16 16.21 -26.98
N VAL A 1255 16.08 16.00 -27.93
CA VAL A 1255 16.92 14.79 -27.99
C VAL A 1255 18.17 14.93 -27.13
N ALA A 1256 18.76 16.12 -27.07
CA ALA A 1256 19.90 16.41 -26.20
C ALA A 1256 19.48 16.31 -24.72
N ASP A 1257 18.37 16.96 -24.36
CA ASP A 1257 17.80 16.92 -23.00
C ASP A 1257 17.42 15.50 -22.55
N ASN A 1258 16.91 14.67 -23.45
CA ASN A 1258 16.53 13.29 -23.09
C ASN A 1258 17.73 12.35 -22.94
N VAL A 1259 18.85 12.62 -23.60
CA VAL A 1259 20.08 11.83 -23.40
C VAL A 1259 20.73 12.24 -22.08
N GLU A 1260 20.79 13.54 -21.78
CA GLU A 1260 21.33 14.07 -20.52
C GLU A 1260 20.51 13.61 -19.30
N LYS A 1261 19.17 13.71 -19.37
CA LYS A 1261 18.24 13.22 -18.34
C LYS A 1261 18.25 11.70 -18.15
N ASN A 1262 18.68 10.92 -19.14
CA ASN A 1262 18.77 9.45 -19.01
C ASN A 1262 20.14 8.99 -18.51
N VAL A 1263 21.20 9.77 -18.73
CA VAL A 1263 22.52 9.53 -18.12
C VAL A 1263 22.50 9.91 -16.63
N GLU A 1264 21.82 10.99 -16.24
CA GLU A 1264 21.62 11.38 -14.82
C GLU A 1264 20.71 10.43 -14.02
N LYS A 1265 19.84 9.67 -14.69
CA LYS A 1265 18.98 8.67 -14.01
C LYS A 1265 19.64 7.31 -13.82
N LEU A 1266 20.77 7.07 -14.48
CA LEU A 1266 21.55 5.83 -14.39
C LEU A 1266 22.81 5.98 -13.54
N ALA A 1267 23.17 7.21 -13.15
CA ALA A 1267 24.07 7.53 -12.05
C ALA A 1267 23.27 7.65 -10.74
#